data_AF-A0A834VRA3-F1
#
_entry.id   AF-A0A834VRA3-F1
#
_cell.length_a   1.000
_cell.length_b   1.000
_cell.length_c   1.000
_cell.angle_alpha   90.00
_cell.angle_beta   90.00
_cell.angle_gamma   90.00
#
_symmetry.space_group_name_H-M   'P 1'
#
loop_
_entity.id
_entity.type
_entity.pdbx_description
1 polymer ?
#
loop_
_entity_poly.entity_id
_entity_poly.type
_entity_poly.pdbx_seq_one_letter_code
_entity_poly.pdbx_strand_id
1 'polypeptide(L)'
;MPSAQVALEEAKLRFAVHLRTIDDKHPLTNRTTLPLVIRGRAAGNRRIPRSKVQRVAQLLPATPRNVLASPHFSDGSRQDPTQGQGKDIAAQNFTTWWESLGQETITVFSDGSEQQINGTRVVTYGYAIYQGQAAVATGQGSLNALSHVFDAEAIGACRGLKHALQLSLPSQREIVLCSTKEVKKLRRSLHHISAQNSILHGEIRGLREALLVKKRHKRKSYTLQLNNPQEYNGGAVFWSPRKVRQARDDEMVRRRQQHELQLQKAERSELKKQARLLKLQKAQEKRLERERLKEVREKERAAKLAEKERQKAARDAEKATQLFQKEDSRDVTRQAPSAPQAQAALPTRAVYAPNVSWQKLFWVSFPDTKRLDETATLAIQLFPEDRESLGHDPWLAEACSMTLHNTVIPSGNEDCFIHQGLVTALATKALAQISVDVHTWDWLATQLQGNLLSRSCTDKDGNALHGILFLHWTTNEPTNPTLDKVYSTVRLLKHIHPASFRVYPNENEAEQERNKLGDIRALDEVASSSPQEFSYRPRTCYGHGPCKLRDYQTTVHKRTQSGCATHVHVRKRGDHYELTCQPEAQMLETTSQNSRGRKKKPIVASKSSRTPAHSADHSAHWFHQEFVPSLQSCEFRVFIATEPSKKGIRGRIGQVIAIAKTSFNSDTQALAVREFLPEDLEPALTRLDLVRFALFVFERLRARPDSMIFFESLEVGVRLDIGVANTRTAKKAFFVNEITRWYGAHYFSYHICAEPKTQICKAFAGAFAMVINSGTGY
;
A
#
# COMPACT_ATOMS: atom_id res chain seq x y z
N MET A 1 -0.23 24.69 1.51
CA MET A 1 -0.11 25.18 0.12
C MET A 1 1.36 25.28 -0.26
N PRO A 2 1.77 24.92 -1.49
CA PRO A 2 3.12 25.17 -1.98
C PRO A 2 3.43 26.68 -1.96
N SER A 3 4.71 27.06 -1.88
CA SER A 3 5.09 28.46 -1.99
C SER A 3 4.67 29.00 -3.37
N ALA A 4 4.36 30.29 -3.46
CA ALA A 4 3.95 30.91 -4.72
C ALA A 4 4.93 30.63 -5.87
N GLN A 5 6.24 30.54 -5.57
CA GLN A 5 7.27 30.20 -6.53
C GLN A 5 7.17 28.73 -7.01
N VAL A 6 6.97 27.78 -6.09
CA VAL A 6 6.81 26.36 -6.45
C VAL A 6 5.50 26.16 -7.24
N ALA A 7 4.42 26.79 -6.82
CA ALA A 7 3.14 26.77 -7.53
C ALA A 7 3.26 27.37 -8.94
N LEU A 8 4.04 28.44 -9.10
CA LEU A 8 4.29 29.07 -10.39
C LEU A 8 5.17 28.21 -11.30
N GLU A 9 6.21 27.57 -10.79
CA GLU A 9 7.05 26.63 -11.56
C GLU A 9 6.25 25.39 -11.97
N GLU A 10 5.41 24.87 -11.09
CA GLU A 10 4.51 23.76 -11.40
C GLU A 10 3.48 24.15 -12.48
N ALA A 11 2.88 25.34 -12.36
CA ALA A 11 1.96 25.86 -13.37
C ALA A 11 2.65 26.10 -14.72
N LYS A 12 3.90 26.62 -14.72
CA LYS A 12 4.71 26.79 -15.93
C LYS A 12 4.99 25.46 -16.62
N LEU A 13 5.35 24.42 -15.86
CA LEU A 13 5.61 23.08 -16.41
C LEU A 13 4.33 22.42 -16.95
N ARG A 14 3.20 22.52 -16.24
CA ARG A 14 1.89 22.05 -16.73
C ARG A 14 1.49 22.72 -18.04
N PHE A 15 1.71 24.03 -18.15
CA PHE A 15 1.44 24.77 -19.38
C PHE A 15 2.37 24.36 -20.53
N ALA A 16 3.65 24.08 -20.24
CA ALA A 16 4.61 23.57 -21.21
C ALA A 16 4.21 22.20 -21.76
N VAL A 17 3.76 21.28 -20.89
CA VAL A 17 3.24 19.97 -21.31
C VAL A 17 2.03 20.13 -22.20
N HIS A 18 1.08 20.99 -21.82
CA HIS A 18 -0.14 21.22 -22.59
C HIS A 18 0.19 21.71 -24.01
N LEU A 19 1.04 22.73 -24.15
CA LEU A 19 1.48 23.25 -25.45
C LEU A 19 2.18 22.20 -26.34
N ARG A 20 2.82 21.19 -25.74
CA ARG A 20 3.49 20.10 -26.45
C ARG A 20 2.57 18.94 -26.84
N THR A 21 1.47 18.74 -26.13
CA THR A 21 0.57 17.61 -26.30
C THR A 21 -0.72 17.95 -27.06
N ILE A 22 -1.07 19.24 -27.18
CA ILE A 22 -2.19 19.70 -28.00
C ILE A 22 -2.05 19.27 -29.46
N ASP A 23 -3.20 19.09 -30.10
CA ASP A 23 -3.35 18.70 -31.49
C ASP A 23 -2.58 19.62 -32.45
N ASP A 24 -2.06 19.03 -33.53
CA ASP A 24 -1.38 19.71 -34.63
C ASP A 24 -2.16 20.95 -35.10
N LYS A 25 -3.46 20.78 -35.35
CA LYS A 25 -4.33 21.79 -35.94
C LYS A 25 -4.76 22.86 -34.94
N HIS A 26 -4.40 22.71 -33.66
CA HIS A 26 -4.75 23.69 -32.64
C HIS A 26 -3.99 25.03 -32.88
N PRO A 27 -4.65 26.19 -32.86
CA PRO A 27 -4.02 27.49 -33.19
C PRO A 27 -2.77 27.84 -32.37
N LEU A 28 -2.68 27.34 -31.13
CA LEU A 28 -1.51 27.53 -30.29
C LEU A 28 -0.27 26.76 -30.76
N THR A 29 -0.44 25.66 -31.50
CA THR A 29 0.66 24.85 -32.05
C THR A 29 1.53 25.70 -32.97
N ASN A 30 0.91 26.43 -33.90
CA ASN A 30 1.59 27.37 -34.81
C ASN A 30 2.27 28.55 -34.09
N ARG A 31 1.89 28.85 -32.84
CA ARG A 31 2.50 29.92 -32.04
C ARG A 31 3.71 29.44 -31.24
N THR A 32 3.91 28.12 -31.14
CA THR A 32 5.08 27.52 -30.48
C THR A 32 6.26 27.27 -31.43
N THR A 33 6.03 27.27 -32.74
CA THR A 33 7.06 27.07 -33.75
C THR A 33 8.01 28.27 -33.83
N LEU A 34 9.29 27.97 -34.03
CA LEU A 34 10.33 28.98 -34.25
C LEU A 34 10.67 29.01 -35.75
N PRO A 35 10.40 30.12 -36.44
CA PRO A 35 10.77 30.24 -37.84
C PRO A 35 12.28 30.28 -38.00
N LEU A 36 12.76 29.82 -39.16
CA LEU A 36 14.17 29.87 -39.52
C LEU A 36 14.60 31.31 -39.83
N VAL A 37 15.88 31.61 -39.60
CA VAL A 37 16.51 32.84 -40.08
C VAL A 37 16.75 32.68 -41.59
N ILE A 38 16.17 33.58 -42.39
CA ILE A 38 16.12 33.46 -43.86
C ILE A 38 17.33 34.13 -44.52
N ARG A 39 18.01 35.08 -43.87
CA ARG A 39 19.14 35.85 -44.44
C ARG A 39 20.23 36.14 -43.40
N GLY A 40 21.48 36.30 -43.85
CA GLY A 40 22.66 36.65 -43.03
C GLY A 40 23.49 35.45 -42.55
N ARG A 41 24.57 35.69 -41.79
CA ARG A 41 25.52 34.64 -41.31
C ARG A 41 24.88 33.55 -40.43
N ALA A 42 23.67 33.80 -39.91
CA ALA A 42 22.89 32.85 -39.12
C ALA A 42 21.74 32.20 -39.92
N ALA A 43 21.71 32.36 -41.25
CA ALA A 43 20.69 31.74 -42.10
C ALA A 43 20.69 30.21 -41.94
N GLY A 44 19.49 29.63 -41.82
CA GLY A 44 19.31 28.20 -41.52
C GLY A 44 19.24 27.86 -40.02
N ASN A 45 19.61 28.78 -39.12
CA ASN A 45 19.39 28.59 -37.68
C ASN A 45 17.96 28.97 -37.27
N ARG A 46 17.40 28.30 -36.25
CA ARG A 46 16.11 28.66 -35.67
C ARG A 46 16.21 29.99 -34.92
N ARG A 47 15.21 30.87 -35.09
CA ARG A 47 15.14 32.13 -34.34
C ARG A 47 15.02 31.87 -32.84
N ILE A 48 15.57 32.77 -32.04
CA ILE A 48 15.41 32.77 -30.58
C ILE A 48 13.92 33.00 -30.23
N PRO A 49 13.36 32.33 -29.21
CA PRO A 49 12.01 32.57 -28.73
C PRO A 49 11.77 34.04 -28.38
N ARG A 50 10.74 34.65 -28.99
CA ARG A 50 10.35 36.04 -28.70
C ARG A 50 9.14 36.11 -27.77
N SER A 51 8.23 35.13 -27.85
CA SER A 51 7.01 35.12 -27.04
C SER A 51 7.16 34.28 -25.76
N LYS A 52 6.32 34.58 -24.75
CA LYS A 52 6.23 33.75 -23.53
C LYS A 52 5.81 32.31 -23.88
N VAL A 53 4.91 32.13 -24.85
CA VAL A 53 4.44 30.82 -25.33
C VAL A 53 5.58 30.01 -25.96
N GLN A 54 6.43 30.63 -26.78
CA GLN A 54 7.60 29.96 -27.36
C GLN A 54 8.63 29.57 -26.28
N ARG A 55 8.87 30.45 -25.30
CA ARG A 55 9.80 30.16 -24.19
C ARG A 55 9.29 29.00 -23.32
N VAL A 56 8.00 28.98 -22.99
CA VAL A 56 7.40 27.91 -22.18
C VAL A 56 7.37 26.58 -22.94
N ALA A 57 7.05 26.59 -24.24
CA ALA A 57 7.09 25.37 -25.06
C ALA A 57 8.50 24.77 -25.14
N GLN A 58 9.56 25.58 -25.07
CA GLN A 58 10.94 25.10 -25.07
C GLN A 58 11.42 24.47 -23.76
N LEU A 59 10.68 24.60 -22.66
CA LEU A 59 11.06 23.98 -21.38
C LEU A 59 11.10 22.45 -21.46
N LEU A 60 10.38 21.87 -22.43
CA LEU A 60 10.28 20.43 -22.64
C LEU A 60 10.69 20.04 -24.07
N PRO A 61 11.26 18.83 -24.26
CA PRO A 61 11.57 18.30 -25.58
C PRO A 61 10.30 18.12 -26.43
N ALA A 62 10.48 17.95 -27.75
CA ALA A 62 9.36 17.65 -28.63
C ALA A 62 8.79 16.26 -28.32
N THR A 63 7.48 16.17 -28.09
CA THR A 63 6.75 14.92 -27.87
C THR A 63 5.73 14.69 -28.98
N PRO A 64 5.34 13.42 -29.26
CA PRO A 64 4.24 13.13 -30.18
C PRO A 64 2.95 13.83 -29.74
N ARG A 65 2.27 14.52 -30.67
CA ARG A 65 1.02 15.25 -30.41
C ARG A 65 -0.18 14.33 -30.50
N ASN A 66 -1.23 14.63 -29.74
CA ASN A 66 -2.49 13.91 -29.83
C ASN A 66 -3.24 14.28 -31.12
N VAL A 67 -3.99 13.34 -31.69
CA VAL A 67 -4.85 13.57 -32.87
C VAL A 67 -6.30 13.62 -32.42
N LEU A 68 -7.00 14.74 -32.64
CA LEU A 68 -8.42 14.88 -32.36
C LEU A 68 -9.25 14.08 -33.37
N ALA A 69 -9.95 13.05 -32.90
CA ALA A 69 -10.95 12.35 -33.70
C ALA A 69 -12.13 13.29 -34.03
N SER A 70 -12.59 13.28 -35.28
CA SER A 70 -13.72 14.11 -35.70
C SER A 70 -15.01 13.68 -35.00
N PRO A 71 -15.85 14.62 -34.50
CA PRO A 71 -17.14 14.26 -33.92
C PRO A 71 -18.07 13.65 -34.98
N HIS A 72 -18.57 12.43 -34.75
CA HIS A 72 -19.63 11.84 -35.58
C HIS A 72 -21.00 12.30 -35.06
N PHE A 73 -21.82 12.92 -35.91
CA PHE A 73 -23.23 13.22 -35.65
C PHE A 73 -24.06 12.32 -36.55
N SER A 74 -25.03 11.60 -36.00
CA SER A 74 -26.01 10.87 -36.80
C SER A 74 -26.89 11.84 -37.57
N ASP A 75 -27.29 11.46 -38.78
CA ASP A 75 -28.18 12.26 -39.62
C ASP A 75 -29.52 12.51 -38.88
N GLY A 76 -30.07 13.72 -39.04
CA GLY A 76 -31.31 14.14 -38.36
C GLY A 76 -31.13 14.70 -36.94
N SER A 77 -29.95 14.60 -36.33
CA SER A 77 -29.68 15.08 -34.94
C SER A 77 -29.82 16.60 -34.69
N ARG A 78 -30.19 17.38 -35.72
CA ARG A 78 -30.45 18.82 -35.68
C ARG A 78 -31.87 19.21 -36.09
N GLN A 79 -32.73 18.25 -36.43
CA GLN A 79 -34.13 18.51 -36.81
C GLN A 79 -35.02 18.39 -35.56
N ASP A 80 -36.07 19.20 -35.50
CA ASP A 80 -37.09 19.09 -34.46
C ASP A 80 -37.84 17.76 -34.62
N PRO A 81 -37.77 16.83 -33.65
CA PRO A 81 -38.41 15.52 -33.76
C PRO A 81 -39.93 15.60 -33.81
N THR A 82 -40.52 16.73 -33.40
CA THR A 82 -41.98 16.93 -33.44
C THR A 82 -42.45 17.58 -34.74
N GLN A 83 -41.55 18.12 -35.57
CA GLN A 83 -41.88 18.85 -36.82
C GLN A 83 -43.01 19.89 -36.64
N GLY A 84 -43.14 20.47 -35.43
CA GLY A 84 -44.21 21.43 -35.10
C GLY A 84 -45.60 20.83 -34.82
N GLN A 85 -45.73 19.51 -34.63
CA GLN A 85 -47.00 18.86 -34.29
C GLN A 85 -47.46 19.15 -32.85
N GLY A 86 -48.78 19.17 -32.64
CA GLY A 86 -49.38 19.38 -31.31
C GLY A 86 -49.02 18.27 -30.32
N LYS A 87 -49.00 18.59 -29.01
CA LYS A 87 -48.54 17.68 -27.94
C LYS A 87 -49.25 16.33 -27.93
N ASP A 88 -50.55 16.31 -28.19
CA ASP A 88 -51.36 15.08 -28.17
C ASP A 88 -50.98 14.14 -29.32
N ILE A 89 -50.77 14.71 -30.51
CA ILE A 89 -50.33 13.97 -31.70
C ILE A 89 -48.89 13.47 -31.50
N ALA A 90 -48.01 14.30 -30.93
CA ALA A 90 -46.64 13.92 -30.63
C ALA A 90 -46.55 12.81 -29.56
N ALA A 91 -47.41 12.85 -28.53
CA ALA A 91 -47.51 11.80 -27.53
C ALA A 91 -48.04 10.49 -28.14
N GLN A 92 -49.04 10.56 -29.02
CA GLN A 92 -49.56 9.38 -29.70
C GLN A 92 -48.52 8.77 -30.64
N ASN A 93 -47.77 9.58 -31.38
CA ASN A 93 -46.66 9.12 -32.22
C ASN A 93 -45.53 8.50 -31.39
N PHE A 94 -45.23 9.06 -30.22
CA PHE A 94 -44.25 8.50 -29.29
C PHE A 94 -44.71 7.13 -28.77
N THR A 95 -45.97 6.98 -28.36
CA THR A 95 -46.53 5.69 -27.92
C THR A 95 -46.46 4.67 -29.04
N THR A 96 -46.90 5.00 -30.27
CA THR A 96 -46.81 4.09 -31.42
C THR A 96 -45.37 3.67 -31.73
N TRP A 97 -44.41 4.61 -31.64
CA TRP A 97 -42.98 4.29 -31.81
C TRP A 97 -42.46 3.41 -30.68
N TRP A 98 -42.77 3.73 -29.43
CA TRP A 98 -42.36 2.93 -28.27
C TRP A 98 -42.94 1.51 -28.34
N GLU A 99 -44.16 1.38 -28.86
CA GLU A 99 -44.80 0.10 -29.12
C GLU A 99 -44.14 -0.69 -30.25
N SER A 100 -43.54 -0.01 -31.22
CA SER A 100 -42.82 -0.65 -32.33
C SER A 100 -41.44 -1.22 -31.96
N LEU A 101 -40.92 -0.93 -30.77
CA LEU A 101 -39.63 -1.46 -30.32
C LEU A 101 -39.73 -2.97 -30.02
N GLY A 102 -38.66 -3.71 -30.31
CA GLY A 102 -38.62 -5.16 -30.09
C GLY A 102 -38.79 -5.55 -28.61
N GLN A 103 -39.36 -6.73 -28.36
CA GLN A 103 -39.58 -7.23 -26.98
C GLN A 103 -38.30 -7.41 -26.16
N GLU A 104 -37.14 -7.44 -26.82
CA GLU A 104 -35.82 -7.51 -26.18
C GLU A 104 -35.14 -6.14 -25.97
N THR A 105 -35.72 -5.06 -26.48
CA THR A 105 -35.21 -3.70 -26.33
C THR A 105 -35.48 -3.18 -24.93
N ILE A 106 -34.46 -2.61 -24.28
CA ILE A 106 -34.60 -1.97 -22.97
C ILE A 106 -34.81 -0.48 -23.16
N THR A 107 -35.92 0.04 -22.63
CA THR A 107 -36.20 1.47 -22.60
C THR A 107 -35.99 2.02 -21.20
N VAL A 108 -35.16 3.05 -21.07
CA VAL A 108 -34.94 3.77 -19.81
C VAL A 108 -35.55 5.15 -19.92
N PHE A 109 -36.52 5.45 -19.07
CA PHE A 109 -37.08 6.78 -18.89
C PHE A 109 -36.42 7.44 -17.69
N SER A 110 -35.90 8.64 -17.86
CA SER A 110 -35.35 9.43 -16.76
C SER A 110 -36.03 10.78 -16.69
N ASP A 111 -36.29 11.22 -15.46
CA ASP A 111 -36.82 12.55 -15.18
C ASP A 111 -36.17 13.17 -13.93
N GLY A 112 -36.18 14.50 -13.89
CA GLY A 112 -35.70 15.30 -12.77
C GLY A 112 -36.80 16.23 -12.28
N SER A 113 -36.95 16.34 -10.97
CA SER A 113 -37.95 17.21 -10.35
C SER A 113 -37.33 18.07 -9.24
N GLU A 114 -37.95 19.21 -8.98
CA GLU A 114 -37.62 20.09 -7.86
C GLU A 114 -38.85 20.25 -6.98
N GLN A 115 -38.66 20.11 -5.68
CA GLN A 115 -39.69 20.28 -4.66
C GLN A 115 -39.18 21.16 -3.52
N GLN A 116 -40.09 21.91 -2.90
CA GLN A 116 -39.81 22.57 -1.62
C GLN A 116 -40.45 21.78 -0.49
N ILE A 117 -39.61 21.24 0.40
CA ILE A 117 -40.05 20.52 1.59
C ILE A 117 -39.53 21.29 2.81
N ASN A 118 -40.44 21.74 3.69
CA ASN A 118 -40.12 22.49 4.91
C ASN A 118 -39.20 23.70 4.66
N GLY A 119 -39.45 24.46 3.58
CA GLY A 119 -38.65 25.64 3.21
C GLY A 119 -37.27 25.33 2.63
N THR A 120 -36.92 24.05 2.45
CA THR A 120 -35.66 23.62 1.84
C THR A 120 -35.90 23.13 0.41
N ARG A 121 -35.14 23.67 -0.55
CA ARG A 121 -35.17 23.23 -1.95
C ARG A 121 -34.50 21.86 -2.06
N VAL A 122 -35.28 20.86 -2.50
CA VAL A 122 -34.81 19.50 -2.74
C VAL A 122 -34.96 19.19 -4.22
N VAL A 123 -33.85 18.80 -4.85
CA VAL A 123 -33.84 18.38 -6.24
C VAL A 123 -33.71 16.86 -6.28
N THR A 124 -34.62 16.20 -6.98
CA THR A 124 -34.73 14.73 -7.04
C THR A 124 -34.65 14.25 -8.48
N TYR A 125 -34.15 13.04 -8.67
CA TYR A 125 -34.20 12.34 -9.94
C TYR A 125 -34.98 11.04 -9.78
N GLY A 126 -35.65 10.63 -10.84
CA GLY A 126 -36.32 9.35 -10.96
C GLY A 126 -36.00 8.70 -12.31
N TYR A 127 -35.97 7.38 -12.35
CA TYR A 127 -35.90 6.63 -13.59
C TYR A 127 -36.73 5.35 -13.51
N ALA A 128 -37.22 4.93 -14.67
CA ALA A 128 -37.95 3.69 -14.86
C ALA A 128 -37.38 2.94 -16.06
N ILE A 129 -37.28 1.62 -15.92
CA ILE A 129 -36.69 0.71 -16.91
C ILE A 129 -37.78 -0.25 -17.34
N TYR A 130 -37.99 -0.33 -18.64
CA TYR A 130 -38.95 -1.21 -19.27
C TYR A 130 -38.23 -2.17 -20.22
N GLN A 131 -38.73 -3.39 -20.31
CA GLN A 131 -38.34 -4.37 -21.32
C GLN A 131 -39.62 -4.93 -21.93
N GLY A 132 -39.77 -4.81 -23.25
CA GLY A 132 -41.01 -5.22 -23.94
C GLY A 132 -42.26 -4.60 -23.30
N GLN A 133 -42.20 -3.31 -22.97
CA GLN A 133 -43.26 -2.52 -22.29
C GLN A 133 -43.61 -2.97 -20.86
N ALA A 134 -43.00 -4.04 -20.33
CA ALA A 134 -43.13 -4.42 -18.92
C ALA A 134 -42.11 -3.65 -18.07
N ALA A 135 -42.55 -3.07 -16.96
CA ALA A 135 -41.65 -2.40 -16.01
C ALA A 135 -40.75 -3.44 -15.32
N VAL A 136 -39.43 -3.30 -15.49
CA VAL A 136 -38.43 -4.23 -14.94
C VAL A 136 -37.80 -3.68 -13.67
N ALA A 137 -37.55 -2.37 -13.64
CA ALA A 137 -36.94 -1.74 -12.47
C ALA A 137 -37.23 -0.24 -12.43
N THR A 138 -37.21 0.32 -11.23
CA THR A 138 -37.33 1.76 -11.00
C THR A 138 -36.29 2.19 -9.98
N GLY A 139 -35.89 3.46 -10.02
CA GLY A 139 -35.03 4.03 -8.98
C GLY A 139 -35.20 5.52 -8.88
N GLN A 140 -34.96 6.05 -7.68
CA GLN A 140 -35.04 7.47 -7.40
C GLN A 140 -33.98 7.90 -6.40
N GLY A 141 -33.76 9.19 -6.29
CA GLY A 141 -32.90 9.75 -5.26
C GLY A 141 -32.88 11.27 -5.25
N SER A 142 -32.38 11.84 -4.16
CA SER A 142 -32.21 13.28 -3.99
C SER A 142 -30.77 13.69 -4.23
N LEU A 143 -30.59 14.86 -4.84
CA LEU A 143 -29.34 15.58 -4.93
C LEU A 143 -29.26 16.65 -3.84
N ASN A 144 -28.09 17.29 -3.74
CA ASN A 144 -27.92 18.37 -2.78
C ASN A 144 -28.73 19.61 -3.18
N ALA A 145 -28.98 20.51 -2.23
CA ALA A 145 -29.77 21.72 -2.45
C ALA A 145 -29.15 22.71 -3.46
N LEU A 146 -27.88 22.53 -3.82
CA LEU A 146 -27.16 23.36 -4.81
C LEU A 146 -27.28 22.83 -6.25
N SER A 147 -27.79 21.60 -6.43
CA SER A 147 -28.02 21.00 -7.76
C SER A 147 -29.26 21.59 -8.44
N HIS A 148 -29.27 21.58 -9.77
CA HIS A 148 -30.44 21.96 -10.57
C HIS A 148 -31.17 20.72 -11.11
N VAL A 149 -32.43 20.88 -11.54
CA VAL A 149 -33.23 19.82 -12.17
C VAL A 149 -32.49 19.13 -13.33
N PHE A 150 -31.69 19.90 -14.07
CA PHE A 150 -30.82 19.35 -15.12
C PHE A 150 -29.78 18.35 -14.60
N ASP A 151 -29.17 18.63 -13.44
CA ASP A 151 -28.20 17.72 -12.83
C ASP A 151 -28.90 16.44 -12.34
N ALA A 152 -30.12 16.58 -11.82
CA ALA A 152 -30.99 15.45 -11.49
C ALA A 152 -31.29 14.59 -12.71
N GLU A 153 -31.71 15.19 -13.82
CA GLU A 153 -32.02 14.46 -15.04
C GLU A 153 -30.79 13.72 -15.60
N ALA A 154 -29.62 14.38 -15.64
CA ALA A 154 -28.38 13.74 -16.09
C ALA A 154 -27.92 12.59 -15.18
N ILE A 155 -28.08 12.77 -13.86
CA ILE A 155 -27.74 11.73 -12.87
C ILE A 155 -28.77 10.59 -12.92
N GLY A 156 -30.05 10.89 -13.09
CA GLY A 156 -31.13 9.92 -13.27
C GLY A 156 -30.90 9.07 -14.50
N ALA A 157 -30.56 9.69 -15.64
CA ALA A 157 -30.27 9.01 -16.89
C ALA A 157 -29.03 8.10 -16.76
N CYS A 158 -27.98 8.60 -16.10
CA CYS A 158 -26.76 7.83 -15.85
C CYS A 158 -27.02 6.64 -14.91
N ARG A 159 -27.78 6.84 -13.82
CA ARG A 159 -28.12 5.78 -12.86
C ARG A 159 -29.09 4.77 -13.48
N GLY A 160 -30.07 5.22 -14.26
CA GLY A 160 -30.99 4.36 -15.00
C GLY A 160 -30.27 3.52 -16.05
N LEU A 161 -29.36 4.11 -16.84
CA LEU A 161 -28.56 3.36 -17.80
C LEU A 161 -27.64 2.35 -17.11
N LYS A 162 -27.01 2.73 -15.99
CA LYS A 162 -26.18 1.82 -15.20
C LYS A 162 -27.01 0.65 -14.66
N HIS A 163 -28.22 0.91 -14.17
CA HIS A 163 -29.11 -0.11 -13.67
C HIS A 163 -29.61 -1.01 -14.81
N ALA A 164 -29.92 -0.46 -15.99
CA ALA A 164 -30.25 -1.23 -17.19
C ALA A 164 -29.10 -2.16 -17.64
N LEU A 165 -27.85 -1.69 -17.59
CA LEU A 165 -26.67 -2.50 -17.90
C LEU A 165 -26.44 -3.64 -16.90
N GLN A 166 -26.86 -3.48 -15.64
CA GLN A 166 -26.75 -4.51 -14.62
C GLN A 166 -27.83 -5.60 -14.75
N LEU A 167 -28.93 -5.29 -15.44
CA LEU A 167 -30.05 -6.20 -15.66
C LEU A 167 -29.87 -7.13 -16.87
N SER A 168 -28.82 -6.96 -17.70
CA SER A 168 -28.64 -7.79 -18.91
C SER A 168 -27.24 -8.40 -19.06
N LEU A 169 -27.21 -9.74 -19.20
CA LEU A 169 -26.17 -10.60 -19.77
C LEU A 169 -26.89 -11.43 -20.85
N PRO A 170 -26.88 -11.02 -22.13
CA PRO A 170 -25.78 -11.32 -23.06
C PRO A 170 -25.44 -10.19 -24.06
N SER A 171 -24.35 -10.39 -24.82
CA SER A 171 -23.81 -9.46 -25.82
C SER A 171 -24.83 -9.05 -26.90
N GLN A 172 -24.98 -7.73 -27.10
CA GLN A 172 -25.80 -7.04 -28.12
C GLN A 172 -27.31 -6.93 -27.84
N ARG A 173 -27.70 -6.19 -26.79
CA ARG A 173 -29.06 -5.61 -26.71
C ARG A 173 -29.02 -4.10 -26.92
N GLU A 174 -29.97 -3.58 -27.69
CA GLU A 174 -30.15 -2.15 -27.90
C GLU A 174 -30.81 -1.52 -26.67
N ILE A 175 -30.19 -0.46 -26.12
CA ILE A 175 -30.71 0.30 -25.00
C ILE A 175 -31.13 1.68 -25.48
N VAL A 176 -32.40 2.00 -25.30
CA VAL A 176 -32.99 3.27 -25.68
C VAL A 176 -33.18 4.12 -24.43
N LEU A 177 -32.53 5.28 -24.36
CA LEU A 177 -32.66 6.23 -23.24
C LEU A 177 -33.55 7.40 -23.66
N CYS A 178 -34.67 7.55 -22.98
CA CYS A 178 -35.62 8.65 -23.14
C CYS A 178 -35.42 9.66 -22.01
N SER A 179 -34.93 10.86 -22.35
CA SER A 179 -34.70 11.98 -21.44
C SER A 179 -35.21 13.27 -22.10
N THR A 180 -35.75 14.18 -21.30
CA THR A 180 -36.34 15.44 -21.76
C THR A 180 -35.32 16.45 -22.32
N LYS A 181 -34.01 16.39 -21.98
CA LYS A 181 -32.99 17.33 -22.48
C LYS A 181 -31.58 16.76 -22.77
N GLU A 182 -31.18 16.90 -24.04
CA GLU A 182 -29.81 16.99 -24.62
C GLU A 182 -28.69 16.06 -24.07
N VAL A 183 -28.73 14.80 -24.52
CA VAL A 183 -27.69 13.74 -24.45
C VAL A 183 -26.28 14.19 -24.92
N LYS A 184 -26.17 15.33 -25.64
CA LYS A 184 -24.92 15.87 -26.20
C LYS A 184 -23.87 16.26 -25.15
N LYS A 185 -24.25 16.62 -23.91
CA LYS A 185 -23.29 16.98 -22.84
C LYS A 185 -22.65 15.78 -22.15
N LEU A 186 -23.36 14.67 -22.01
CA LEU A 186 -22.85 13.44 -21.39
C LEU A 186 -21.72 12.83 -22.24
N ARG A 187 -21.93 12.78 -23.56
CA ARG A 187 -20.92 12.37 -24.53
C ARG A 187 -19.67 13.27 -24.51
N ARG A 188 -19.84 14.60 -24.40
CA ARG A 188 -18.70 15.55 -24.27
C ARG A 188 -17.89 15.31 -22.99
N SER A 189 -18.56 14.98 -21.89
CA SER A 189 -17.91 14.69 -20.60
C SER A 189 -17.11 13.39 -20.66
N LEU A 190 -17.65 12.35 -21.31
CA LEU A 190 -16.95 11.08 -21.54
C LEU A 190 -15.68 11.28 -22.39
N HIS A 191 -15.79 12.03 -23.50
CA HIS A 191 -14.63 12.35 -24.34
C HIS A 191 -13.57 13.20 -23.61
N HIS A 192 -14.00 14.13 -22.74
CA HIS A 192 -13.09 14.96 -21.94
C HIS A 192 -12.25 14.12 -20.97
N ILE A 193 -12.88 13.16 -20.27
CA ILE A 193 -12.20 12.24 -19.35
C ILE A 193 -11.21 11.34 -20.11
N SER A 194 -11.62 10.81 -21.27
CA SER A 194 -10.72 10.01 -22.12
C SER A 194 -9.49 10.80 -22.56
N ALA A 195 -9.66 12.07 -22.94
CA ALA A 195 -8.55 12.93 -23.34
C ALA A 195 -7.61 13.25 -22.17
N GLN A 196 -8.14 13.47 -20.96
CA GLN A 196 -7.34 13.68 -19.75
C GLN A 196 -6.48 12.45 -19.40
N ASN A 197 -7.04 11.25 -19.51
CA ASN A 197 -6.28 10.01 -19.27
C ASN A 197 -5.11 9.85 -20.27
N SER A 198 -5.33 10.15 -21.55
CA SER A 198 -4.24 10.11 -22.54
C SER A 198 -3.13 11.13 -22.24
N ILE A 199 -3.46 12.33 -21.74
CA ILE A 199 -2.48 13.35 -21.34
C ILE A 199 -1.65 12.87 -20.14
N LEU A 200 -2.31 12.31 -19.12
CA LEU A 200 -1.65 11.77 -17.92
C LEU A 200 -0.67 10.64 -18.28
N HIS A 201 -1.04 9.74 -19.19
CA HIS A 201 -0.13 8.71 -19.66
C HIS A 201 1.07 9.27 -20.44
N GLY A 202 0.89 10.35 -21.18
CA GLY A 202 1.98 11.08 -21.83
C GLY A 202 2.96 11.71 -20.84
N GLU A 203 2.43 12.35 -19.79
CA GLU A 203 3.23 12.95 -18.71
C GLU A 203 4.09 11.93 -17.97
N ILE A 204 3.50 10.78 -17.63
CA ILE A 204 4.22 9.69 -16.96
C ILE A 204 5.39 9.20 -17.83
N ARG A 205 5.20 9.07 -19.14
CA ARG A 205 6.28 8.68 -20.07
C ARG A 205 7.39 9.73 -20.14
N GLY A 206 7.03 11.01 -20.31
CA GLY A 206 8.02 12.10 -20.38
C GLY A 206 8.83 12.27 -19.09
N LEU A 207 8.18 12.11 -17.92
CA LEU A 207 8.85 12.14 -16.62
C LEU A 207 9.84 10.99 -16.45
N ARG A 208 9.52 9.79 -16.92
CA ARG A 208 10.43 8.62 -16.90
C ARG A 208 11.67 8.85 -17.77
N GLU A 209 11.51 9.42 -18.96
CA GLU A 209 12.62 9.77 -19.85
C GLU A 209 13.51 10.87 -19.27
N ALA A 210 12.92 11.93 -18.71
CA ALA A 210 13.65 12.99 -18.04
C ALA A 210 14.47 12.47 -16.84
N LEU A 211 13.93 11.48 -16.11
CA LEU A 211 14.60 10.86 -14.97
C LEU A 211 15.81 10.00 -15.40
N LEU A 212 15.73 9.35 -16.57
CA LEU A 212 16.86 8.64 -17.20
C LEU A 212 17.98 9.61 -17.63
N VAL A 213 17.63 10.76 -18.20
CA VAL A 213 18.59 11.80 -18.60
C VAL A 213 19.27 12.44 -17.36
N LYS A 214 18.52 12.74 -16.30
CA LYS A 214 19.08 13.24 -15.03
C LYS A 214 20.04 12.23 -14.37
N LYS A 215 19.76 10.92 -14.46
CA LYS A 215 20.68 9.87 -13.98
C LYS A 215 22.01 9.87 -14.75
N ARG A 216 22.01 10.14 -16.05
CA ARG A 216 23.23 10.28 -16.87
C ARG A 216 24.06 11.53 -16.53
N HIS A 217 23.43 12.60 -16.04
CA HIS A 217 24.10 13.84 -15.63
C HIS A 217 24.72 13.82 -14.22
N LYS A 218 24.51 12.77 -13.41
CA LYS A 218 25.20 12.58 -12.11
C LYS A 218 26.67 12.11 -12.26
N ARG A 219 27.43 12.66 -13.22
CA ARG A 219 28.90 12.47 -13.22
C ARG A 219 29.53 13.49 -12.28
N LYS A 220 30.17 13.00 -11.22
CA LYS A 220 31.07 13.76 -10.34
C LYS A 220 32.07 14.54 -11.19
N SER A 221 32.34 15.81 -10.85
CA SER A 221 33.49 16.52 -11.41
C SER A 221 34.75 15.75 -11.00
N TYR A 222 35.47 15.20 -11.98
CA TYR A 222 36.72 14.49 -11.74
C TYR A 222 37.87 15.39 -12.20
N THR A 223 38.83 15.60 -11.32
CA THR A 223 40.04 16.38 -11.61
C THR A 223 41.02 15.50 -12.38
N LEU A 224 41.35 15.89 -13.61
CA LEU A 224 42.31 15.17 -14.45
C LEU A 224 43.71 15.21 -13.78
N GLN A 225 44.26 14.05 -13.42
CA GLN A 225 45.58 13.97 -12.77
C GLN A 225 46.68 14.07 -13.84
N LEU A 226 47.40 15.20 -13.87
CA LEU A 226 48.53 15.42 -14.77
C LEU A 226 49.84 15.15 -13.99
N ASN A 227 50.65 14.19 -14.46
CA ASN A 227 51.93 13.88 -13.82
C ASN A 227 52.97 14.97 -14.11
N ASN A 228 53.48 15.64 -13.07
CA ASN A 228 54.54 16.64 -13.20
C ASN A 228 55.83 16.03 -13.78
N PRO A 229 56.57 16.73 -14.66
CA PRO A 229 57.94 16.37 -15.00
C PRO A 229 58.82 16.44 -13.75
N GLN A 230 59.78 15.51 -13.62
CA GLN A 230 60.63 15.35 -12.43
C GLN A 230 61.62 16.50 -12.17
N GLU A 231 61.66 17.54 -13.01
CA GLU A 231 62.54 18.69 -12.81
C GLU A 231 61.78 20.00 -13.05
N TYR A 232 61.07 20.49 -12.03
CA TYR A 232 60.64 21.89 -11.99
C TYR A 232 60.32 22.37 -10.57
N ASN A 233 61.15 23.25 -10.03
CA ASN A 233 61.00 23.87 -8.71
C ASN A 233 60.56 25.34 -8.82
N GLY A 234 59.39 25.60 -9.42
CA GLY A 234 58.82 26.95 -9.56
C GLY A 234 57.29 26.94 -9.61
N GLY A 235 56.64 27.90 -8.96
CA GLY A 235 55.22 27.83 -8.52
C GLY A 235 54.09 27.91 -9.56
N ALA A 236 54.30 27.63 -10.85
CA ALA A 236 53.20 27.43 -11.81
C ALA A 236 53.63 26.62 -13.04
N VAL A 237 52.92 25.54 -13.37
CA VAL A 237 53.19 24.66 -14.52
C VAL A 237 52.16 24.91 -15.63
N PHE A 238 52.63 25.29 -16.83
CA PHE A 238 51.78 25.51 -18.00
C PHE A 238 51.70 24.23 -18.86
N TRP A 239 50.49 23.69 -19.06
CA TRP A 239 50.30 22.44 -19.82
C TRP A 239 49.89 22.72 -21.26
N SER A 240 50.62 22.16 -22.23
CA SER A 240 50.27 22.29 -23.64
C SER A 240 49.01 21.49 -23.99
N PRO A 241 48.19 21.93 -24.97
CA PRO A 241 46.99 21.21 -25.40
C PRO A 241 47.23 19.75 -25.82
N ARG A 242 48.45 19.44 -26.28
CA ARG A 242 48.87 18.07 -26.64
C ARG A 242 49.02 17.17 -25.41
N LYS A 243 49.62 17.66 -24.31
CA LYS A 243 49.74 16.89 -23.06
C LYS A 243 48.40 16.68 -22.35
N VAL A 244 47.48 17.66 -22.45
CA VAL A 244 46.11 17.51 -21.92
C VAL A 244 45.32 16.44 -22.69
N ARG A 245 45.50 16.34 -24.01
CA ARG A 245 44.89 15.25 -24.81
C ARG A 245 45.45 13.89 -24.42
N GLN A 246 46.78 13.77 -24.33
CA GLN A 246 47.42 12.52 -23.92
C GLN A 246 46.96 12.03 -22.55
N ALA A 247 46.86 12.92 -21.55
CA ALA A 247 46.35 12.56 -20.23
C ALA A 247 44.87 12.11 -20.25
N ARG A 248 44.05 12.67 -21.14
CA ARG A 248 42.66 12.23 -21.32
C ARG A 248 42.58 10.85 -21.97
N ASP A 249 43.46 10.56 -22.93
CA ASP A 249 43.53 9.27 -23.60
C ASP A 249 44.02 8.18 -22.64
N ASP A 250 45.07 8.46 -21.85
CA ASP A 250 45.59 7.57 -20.81
C ASP A 250 44.54 7.27 -19.73
N GLU A 251 43.75 8.27 -19.35
CA GLU A 251 42.65 8.09 -18.40
C GLU A 251 41.51 7.26 -18.99
N MET A 252 41.20 7.42 -20.29
CA MET A 252 40.24 6.57 -20.99
C MET A 252 40.68 5.11 -20.98
N VAL A 253 41.96 4.86 -21.25
CA VAL A 253 42.54 3.50 -21.23
C VAL A 253 42.47 2.89 -19.83
N ARG A 254 42.88 3.62 -18.79
CA ARG A 254 42.77 3.13 -17.39
C ARG A 254 41.33 2.81 -16.98
N ARG A 255 40.36 3.62 -17.42
CA ARG A 255 38.94 3.37 -17.12
C ARG A 255 38.41 2.14 -17.83
N ARG A 256 38.83 1.90 -19.08
CA ARG A 256 38.50 0.65 -19.79
C ARG A 256 39.09 -0.57 -19.06
N GLN A 257 40.36 -0.51 -18.68
CA GLN A 257 41.03 -1.58 -17.93
C GLN A 257 40.36 -1.85 -16.57
N GLN A 258 40.01 -0.81 -15.81
CA GLN A 258 39.29 -0.99 -14.54
C GLN A 258 37.89 -1.60 -14.73
N HIS A 259 37.18 -1.20 -15.78
CA HIS A 259 35.88 -1.75 -16.11
C HIS A 259 35.97 -3.22 -16.53
N GLU A 260 36.93 -3.59 -17.39
CA GLU A 260 37.22 -4.98 -17.76
C GLU A 260 37.61 -5.81 -16.54
N LEU A 261 38.43 -5.28 -15.63
CA LEU A 261 38.79 -5.98 -14.40
C LEU A 261 37.59 -6.21 -13.48
N GLN A 262 36.64 -5.27 -13.42
CA GLN A 262 35.40 -5.45 -12.68
C GLN A 262 34.48 -6.47 -13.33
N LEU A 263 34.36 -6.47 -14.66
CA LEU A 263 33.61 -7.48 -15.41
C LEU A 263 34.20 -8.88 -15.17
N GLN A 264 35.52 -9.05 -15.27
CA GLN A 264 36.19 -10.32 -14.98
C GLN A 264 36.00 -10.78 -13.53
N LYS A 265 36.00 -9.86 -12.55
CA LYS A 265 35.69 -10.18 -11.15
C LYS A 265 34.24 -10.61 -10.95
N ALA A 266 33.30 -9.97 -11.65
CA ALA A 266 31.89 -10.33 -11.64
C ALA A 266 31.67 -11.72 -12.26
N GLU A 267 32.23 -11.98 -13.44
CA GLU A 267 32.17 -13.29 -14.11
C GLU A 267 32.79 -14.40 -13.25
N ARG A 268 33.93 -14.15 -12.60
CA ARG A 268 34.55 -15.12 -11.70
C ARG A 268 33.71 -15.38 -10.45
N SER A 269 32.96 -14.40 -9.97
CA SER A 269 31.99 -14.55 -8.88
C SER A 269 30.77 -15.37 -9.32
N GLU A 270 30.27 -15.12 -10.53
CA GLU A 270 29.18 -15.86 -11.18
C GLU A 270 29.56 -17.34 -11.33
N LEU A 271 30.74 -17.62 -11.90
CA LEU A 271 31.27 -18.97 -12.08
C LEU A 271 31.43 -19.72 -10.75
N LYS A 272 31.87 -19.02 -9.69
CA LYS A 272 31.96 -19.62 -8.34
C LYS A 272 30.57 -19.97 -7.77
N LYS A 273 29.56 -19.13 -8.01
CA LYS A 273 28.18 -19.42 -7.59
C LYS A 273 27.61 -20.62 -8.35
N GLN A 274 27.82 -20.67 -9.67
CA GLN A 274 27.40 -21.80 -10.51
C GLN A 274 28.09 -23.11 -10.09
N ALA A 275 29.40 -23.09 -9.83
CA ALA A 275 30.11 -24.27 -9.34
C ALA A 275 29.62 -24.75 -7.96
N ARG A 276 29.24 -23.83 -7.06
CA ARG A 276 28.66 -24.17 -5.75
C ARG A 276 27.28 -24.83 -5.90
N LEU A 277 26.44 -24.32 -6.81
CA LEU A 277 25.14 -24.90 -7.13
C LEU A 277 25.28 -26.32 -7.69
N LEU A 278 26.21 -26.52 -8.63
CA LEU A 278 26.43 -27.83 -9.25
C LEU A 278 26.97 -28.87 -8.24
N LYS A 279 27.77 -28.43 -7.26
CA LYS A 279 28.22 -29.27 -6.15
C LYS A 279 27.08 -29.63 -5.18
N LEU A 280 26.17 -28.70 -4.92
CA LEU A 280 24.96 -28.93 -4.11
C LEU A 280 24.01 -29.91 -4.79
N GLN A 281 23.77 -29.77 -6.10
CA GLN A 281 22.95 -30.70 -6.88
C GLN A 281 23.52 -32.12 -6.86
N LYS A 282 24.81 -32.29 -7.13
CA LYS A 282 25.49 -33.60 -7.04
C LYS A 282 25.41 -34.21 -5.63
N ALA A 283 25.40 -33.40 -4.58
CA ALA A 283 25.23 -33.87 -3.21
C ALA A 283 23.78 -34.28 -2.90
N GLN A 284 22.80 -33.57 -3.45
CA GLN A 284 21.38 -33.92 -3.34
C GLN A 284 21.06 -35.21 -4.10
N GLU A 285 21.56 -35.36 -5.34
CA GLU A 285 21.39 -36.60 -6.12
C GLU A 285 21.98 -37.81 -5.40
N LYS A 286 23.18 -37.68 -4.80
CA LYS A 286 23.77 -38.75 -3.98
C LYS A 286 22.96 -39.06 -2.71
N ARG A 287 22.24 -38.09 -2.15
CA ARG A 287 21.36 -38.33 -0.98
C ARG A 287 20.10 -39.07 -1.40
N LEU A 288 19.46 -38.62 -2.49
CA LEU A 288 18.28 -39.28 -3.08
C LEU A 288 18.59 -40.72 -3.49
N GLU A 289 19.76 -40.98 -4.08
CA GLU A 289 20.16 -42.34 -4.45
C GLU A 289 20.37 -43.23 -3.21
N ARG A 290 20.97 -42.69 -2.14
CA ARG A 290 21.10 -43.42 -0.86
C ARG A 290 19.76 -43.73 -0.22
N GLU A 291 18.80 -42.82 -0.35
CA GLU A 291 17.45 -42.96 0.18
C GLU A 291 16.66 -44.01 -0.61
N ARG A 292 16.73 -43.99 -1.95
CA ARG A 292 16.19 -45.04 -2.82
C ARG A 292 16.75 -46.42 -2.49
N LEU A 293 18.07 -46.52 -2.30
CA LEU A 293 18.72 -47.78 -1.90
C LEU A 293 18.35 -48.23 -0.48
N LYS A 294 17.95 -47.32 0.41
CA LYS A 294 17.40 -47.70 1.72
C LYS A 294 15.97 -48.22 1.57
N GLU A 295 15.14 -47.54 0.79
CA GLU A 295 13.75 -47.93 0.55
C GLU A 295 13.66 -49.30 -0.14
N VAL A 296 14.52 -49.58 -1.13
CA VAL A 296 14.61 -50.90 -1.78
C VAL A 296 14.98 -51.98 -0.75
N ARG A 297 15.97 -51.72 0.13
CA ARG A 297 16.37 -52.67 1.18
C ARG A 297 15.28 -52.89 2.23
N GLU A 298 14.49 -51.87 2.55
CA GLU A 298 13.34 -51.99 3.44
C GLU A 298 12.21 -52.78 2.79
N LYS A 299 11.90 -52.54 1.50
CA LYS A 299 10.92 -53.32 0.74
C LYS A 299 11.33 -54.79 0.62
N GLU A 300 12.60 -55.10 0.39
CA GLU A 300 13.10 -56.47 0.38
C GLU A 300 12.99 -57.15 1.75
N ARG A 301 13.29 -56.43 2.84
CA ARG A 301 13.13 -56.94 4.21
C ARG A 301 11.66 -57.18 4.54
N ALA A 302 10.77 -56.25 4.18
CA ALA A 302 9.33 -56.37 4.35
C ALA A 302 8.76 -57.54 3.53
N ALA A 303 9.19 -57.71 2.28
CA ALA A 303 8.79 -58.84 1.43
C ALA A 303 9.25 -60.19 2.02
N LYS A 304 10.47 -60.26 2.56
CA LYS A 304 10.96 -61.46 3.27
C LYS A 304 10.18 -61.74 4.56
N LEU A 305 9.78 -60.70 5.29
CA LEU A 305 8.95 -60.85 6.49
C LEU A 305 7.54 -61.33 6.12
N ALA A 306 6.92 -60.71 5.13
CA ALA A 306 5.60 -61.09 4.61
C ALA A 306 5.60 -62.50 4.03
N GLU A 307 6.68 -62.94 3.38
CA GLU A 307 6.81 -64.31 2.89
C GLU A 307 6.92 -65.33 4.03
N LYS A 308 7.68 -65.01 5.09
CA LYS A 308 7.72 -65.84 6.30
C LYS A 308 6.37 -65.89 7.00
N GLU A 309 5.64 -64.79 7.05
CA GLU A 309 4.28 -64.73 7.59
C GLU A 309 3.29 -65.51 6.72
N ARG A 310 3.38 -65.43 5.39
CA ARG A 310 2.59 -66.26 4.48
C ARG A 310 2.87 -67.75 4.67
N GLN A 311 4.12 -68.15 4.86
CA GLN A 311 4.49 -69.55 5.14
C GLN A 311 4.05 -69.99 6.53
N LYS A 312 3.98 -69.09 7.51
CA LYS A 312 3.42 -69.36 8.84
C LYS A 312 1.89 -69.50 8.75
N ALA A 313 1.22 -68.57 8.08
CA ALA A 313 -0.21 -68.59 7.84
C ALA A 313 -0.65 -69.78 6.98
N ALA A 314 0.14 -70.21 6.00
CA ALA A 314 -0.15 -71.41 5.21
C ALA A 314 -0.04 -72.68 6.07
N ARG A 315 0.96 -72.77 6.96
CA ARG A 315 1.08 -73.89 7.93
C ARG A 315 -0.02 -73.87 8.98
N ASP A 316 -0.43 -72.69 9.43
CA ASP A 316 -1.53 -72.51 10.39
C ASP A 316 -2.90 -72.78 9.72
N ALA A 317 -3.04 -72.42 8.44
CA ALA A 317 -4.20 -72.76 7.62
C ALA A 317 -4.26 -74.27 7.33
N GLU A 318 -3.15 -74.93 7.01
CA GLU A 318 -3.09 -76.38 6.78
C GLU A 318 -3.45 -77.17 8.06
N LYS A 319 -3.05 -76.68 9.24
CA LYS A 319 -3.52 -77.17 10.54
C LYS A 319 -5.01 -76.92 10.78
N ALA A 320 -5.55 -75.78 10.32
CA ALA A 320 -6.98 -75.48 10.41
C ALA A 320 -7.83 -76.31 9.42
N THR A 321 -7.31 -76.64 8.23
CA THR A 321 -8.00 -77.47 7.22
C THR A 321 -8.08 -78.95 7.64
N GLN A 322 -7.15 -79.45 8.45
CA GLN A 322 -7.28 -80.78 9.08
C GLN A 322 -8.35 -80.82 10.19
N LEU A 323 -8.72 -79.67 10.76
CA LEU A 323 -9.73 -79.54 11.81
C LEU A 323 -11.14 -79.23 11.30
N PHE A 324 -11.30 -78.97 9.99
CA PHE A 324 -12.58 -78.59 9.37
C PHE A 324 -13.00 -79.53 8.21
N GLN A 325 -12.59 -80.81 8.25
CA GLN A 325 -13.33 -81.88 7.57
C GLN A 325 -14.45 -82.41 8.48
N LYS A 326 -15.42 -81.55 8.79
CA LYS A 326 -16.77 -81.92 9.21
C LYS A 326 -17.67 -80.71 9.00
N GLU A 327 -18.76 -80.96 8.30
CA GLU A 327 -19.93 -80.08 8.09
C GLU A 327 -19.73 -78.98 7.02
N ASP A 328 -20.13 -79.25 5.78
CA ASP A 328 -21.48 -79.19 5.19
C ASP A 328 -21.87 -77.80 4.65
N SER A 329 -21.90 -77.74 3.32
CA SER A 329 -23.07 -77.39 2.50
C SER A 329 -23.82 -76.06 2.77
N ARG A 330 -23.67 -75.09 1.84
CA ARG A 330 -24.75 -74.55 0.96
C ARG A 330 -24.44 -73.13 0.43
N ASP A 331 -24.21 -73.07 -0.87
CA ASP A 331 -24.87 -72.24 -1.91
C ASP A 331 -25.39 -70.81 -1.56
N VAL A 332 -24.95 -69.79 -2.34
CA VAL A 332 -25.76 -69.05 -3.34
C VAL A 332 -25.02 -67.79 -3.85
N THR A 333 -25.16 -67.62 -5.17
CA THR A 333 -24.66 -66.63 -6.15
C THR A 333 -25.19 -65.19 -6.01
N ARG A 334 -24.43 -64.19 -6.51
CA ARG A 334 -24.83 -63.31 -7.66
C ARG A 334 -23.82 -62.19 -8.00
N GLN A 335 -23.69 -61.94 -9.31
CA GLN A 335 -22.85 -60.95 -10.00
C GLN A 335 -23.54 -59.57 -10.19
N ALA A 336 -22.72 -58.53 -10.44
CA ALA A 336 -23.05 -57.16 -10.93
C ALA A 336 -23.52 -57.17 -12.41
N PRO A 337 -24.04 -56.10 -13.10
CA PRO A 337 -23.42 -54.75 -13.29
C PRO A 337 -24.30 -53.49 -13.70
N SER A 338 -23.66 -52.31 -13.73
CA SER A 338 -23.79 -51.09 -14.62
C SER A 338 -25.09 -50.24 -14.83
N ALA A 339 -24.86 -48.92 -15.01
CA ALA A 339 -25.75 -47.72 -15.06
C ALA A 339 -26.60 -47.48 -16.35
N PRO A 340 -27.47 -46.42 -16.42
CA PRO A 340 -27.07 -45.15 -17.10
C PRO A 340 -27.70 -43.80 -16.64
N GLN A 341 -26.93 -42.71 -16.85
CA GLN A 341 -27.22 -41.32 -17.31
C GLN A 341 -28.46 -40.50 -16.87
N ALA A 342 -28.26 -39.24 -16.43
CA ALA A 342 -28.50 -37.98 -17.19
C ALA A 342 -28.99 -36.78 -16.33
N GLN A 343 -28.29 -35.63 -16.48
CA GLN A 343 -28.79 -34.22 -16.55
C GLN A 343 -29.43 -33.60 -15.27
N ALA A 344 -29.24 -32.33 -14.89
CA ALA A 344 -28.61 -31.15 -15.48
C ALA A 344 -28.19 -30.17 -14.37
N ALA A 345 -27.08 -29.47 -14.60
CA ALA A 345 -26.70 -28.23 -13.93
C ALA A 345 -27.44 -27.05 -14.58
N LEU A 346 -27.59 -25.92 -13.87
CA LEU A 346 -26.97 -24.63 -14.22
C LEU A 346 -27.46 -23.49 -13.29
N PRO A 347 -26.71 -22.37 -13.23
CA PRO A 347 -26.64 -21.40 -12.14
C PRO A 347 -27.05 -19.98 -12.60
N THR A 348 -26.69 -18.96 -11.81
CA THR A 348 -25.80 -17.83 -12.18
C THR A 348 -26.28 -16.46 -11.65
N ARG A 349 -25.60 -16.01 -10.59
CA ARG A 349 -24.89 -14.73 -10.43
C ARG A 349 -25.08 -13.63 -11.51
N ALA A 350 -25.28 -12.39 -11.05
CA ALA A 350 -25.08 -11.16 -11.84
C ALA A 350 -23.69 -10.52 -11.60
N VAL A 351 -23.20 -9.80 -12.60
CA VAL A 351 -21.82 -9.31 -12.77
C VAL A 351 -21.74 -7.79 -12.55
N TYR A 352 -21.14 -7.36 -11.43
CA TYR A 352 -20.18 -6.25 -11.44
C TYR A 352 -18.85 -6.85 -11.92
N ALA A 353 -17.95 -6.11 -12.61
CA ALA A 353 -16.58 -6.61 -12.81
C ALA A 353 -16.05 -7.08 -11.45
N PRO A 354 -15.66 -8.35 -11.33
CA PRO A 354 -16.04 -9.17 -10.19
C PRO A 354 -15.58 -8.48 -8.92
N ASN A 355 -16.51 -8.28 -7.98
CA ASN A 355 -16.12 -8.38 -6.58
C ASN A 355 -15.39 -9.71 -6.51
N VAL A 356 -14.06 -9.64 -6.51
CA VAL A 356 -13.25 -10.83 -6.37
C VAL A 356 -13.60 -11.32 -4.99
N SER A 357 -14.48 -12.31 -4.92
CA SER A 357 -14.77 -13.02 -3.70
C SER A 357 -13.44 -13.63 -3.31
N TRP A 358 -12.75 -13.03 -2.34
CA TRP A 358 -11.54 -13.61 -1.81
C TRP A 358 -11.88 -15.02 -1.36
N GLN A 359 -11.04 -15.98 -1.72
CA GLN A 359 -11.25 -17.38 -1.37
C GLN A 359 -10.27 -17.80 -0.28
N LYS A 360 -9.13 -17.09 -0.20
CA LYS A 360 -8.02 -17.48 0.66
C LYS A 360 -7.27 -16.28 1.23
N LEU A 361 -6.89 -16.37 2.49
CA LEU A 361 -6.00 -15.46 3.20
C LEU A 361 -4.74 -16.23 3.59
N PHE A 362 -3.59 -15.77 3.10
CA PHE A 362 -2.28 -16.21 3.54
C PHE A 362 -1.80 -15.24 4.61
N TRP A 363 -1.92 -15.65 5.88
CA TRP A 363 -1.44 -14.88 7.02
C TRP A 363 0.04 -15.18 7.24
N VAL A 364 0.92 -14.28 6.82
CA VAL A 364 2.36 -14.43 7.01
C VAL A 364 2.82 -13.63 8.23
N SER A 365 3.34 -14.32 9.24
CA SER A 365 3.70 -13.74 10.54
C SER A 365 4.97 -14.39 11.15
N PHE A 366 5.36 -13.93 12.34
CA PHE A 366 6.41 -14.48 13.22
C PHE A 366 7.84 -14.32 12.70
N PRO A 367 8.27 -13.10 12.33
CA PRO A 367 9.68 -12.86 12.00
C PRO A 367 10.59 -12.84 13.24
N ASP A 368 10.03 -13.03 14.45
CA ASP A 368 10.71 -12.81 15.72
C ASP A 368 11.83 -13.84 15.96
N THR A 369 13.04 -13.32 16.15
CA THR A 369 14.23 -14.12 16.43
C THR A 369 14.47 -14.35 17.92
N LYS A 370 13.93 -13.49 18.78
CA LYS A 370 13.98 -13.65 20.25
C LYS A 370 12.86 -14.56 20.71
N ARG A 371 13.10 -15.36 21.74
CA ARG A 371 12.06 -16.24 22.29
C ARG A 371 10.91 -15.42 22.87
N LEU A 372 9.68 -15.92 22.71
CA LEU A 372 8.46 -15.23 23.15
C LEU A 372 8.44 -14.92 24.66
N ASP A 373 8.95 -15.82 25.49
CA ASP A 373 9.06 -15.68 26.95
C ASP A 373 10.07 -14.63 27.39
N GLU A 374 10.96 -14.20 26.50
CA GLU A 374 11.88 -13.07 26.71
C GLU A 374 11.27 -11.72 26.29
N THR A 375 10.02 -11.73 25.78
CA THR A 375 9.34 -10.51 25.29
C THR A 375 8.09 -10.21 26.11
N ALA A 376 8.10 -9.08 26.83
CA ALA A 376 6.97 -8.65 27.65
C ALA A 376 5.75 -8.17 26.83
N THR A 377 5.89 -7.99 25.52
CA THR A 377 4.95 -7.21 24.71
C THR A 377 4.11 -8.03 23.73
N LEU A 378 4.54 -9.26 23.43
CA LEU A 378 3.96 -10.12 22.38
C LEU A 378 3.29 -11.38 22.94
N ALA A 379 3.74 -11.84 24.09
CA ALA A 379 3.27 -13.07 24.71
C ALA A 379 1.87 -12.88 25.30
N ILE A 380 1.00 -13.85 25.06
CA ILE A 380 -0.28 -14.02 25.75
C ILE A 380 -0.17 -15.33 26.52
N GLN A 381 -0.31 -15.28 27.84
CA GLN A 381 -0.33 -16.48 28.67
C GLN A 381 -1.71 -17.14 28.53
N LEU A 382 -1.71 -18.46 28.33
CA LEU A 382 -2.90 -19.29 28.31
C LEU A 382 -2.76 -20.42 29.32
N PHE A 383 -3.89 -20.78 29.91
CA PHE A 383 -4.03 -21.85 30.89
C PHE A 383 -4.85 -22.97 30.24
N PRO A 384 -4.21 -24.03 29.68
CA PRO A 384 -4.90 -25.09 28.95
C PRO A 384 -5.92 -25.88 29.79
N GLU A 385 -5.66 -26.04 31.09
CA GLU A 385 -6.52 -26.79 32.00
C GLU A 385 -7.73 -25.97 32.50
N ASP A 386 -7.55 -24.66 32.68
CA ASP A 386 -8.59 -23.72 33.12
C ASP A 386 -9.38 -23.09 31.95
N ARG A 387 -9.40 -23.74 30.79
CA ARG A 387 -10.02 -23.16 29.57
C ARG A 387 -11.50 -22.86 29.70
N GLU A 388 -12.27 -23.76 30.28
CA GLU A 388 -13.71 -23.57 30.44
C GLU A 388 -14.03 -22.60 31.59
N SER A 389 -13.27 -22.64 32.68
CA SER A 389 -13.47 -21.78 33.86
C SER A 389 -13.07 -20.32 33.60
N LEU A 390 -12.05 -20.06 32.78
CA LEU A 390 -11.59 -18.71 32.40
C LEU A 390 -12.26 -18.18 31.12
N GLY A 391 -13.16 -18.96 30.50
CA GLY A 391 -13.86 -18.56 29.27
C GLY A 391 -12.93 -18.41 28.07
N HIS A 392 -11.85 -19.18 27.99
CA HIS A 392 -10.95 -19.20 26.83
C HIS A 392 -11.72 -19.62 25.57
N ASP A 393 -11.43 -18.97 24.45
CA ASP A 393 -12.06 -19.29 23.18
C ASP A 393 -11.66 -20.69 22.68
N PRO A 394 -12.60 -21.56 22.24
CA PRO A 394 -12.30 -22.94 21.84
C PRO A 394 -11.28 -23.06 20.70
N TRP A 395 -11.25 -22.09 19.78
CA TRP A 395 -10.31 -22.08 18.65
C TRP A 395 -8.85 -21.90 19.06
N LEU A 396 -8.56 -21.47 20.30
CA LEU A 396 -7.18 -21.39 20.81
C LEU A 396 -6.54 -22.76 20.98
N ALA A 397 -7.33 -23.83 21.09
CA ALA A 397 -6.81 -25.20 21.17
C ALA A 397 -5.97 -25.59 19.96
N GLU A 398 -6.30 -25.04 18.78
CA GLU A 398 -5.54 -25.28 17.55
C GLU A 398 -4.07 -24.85 17.70
N ALA A 399 -3.81 -23.75 18.41
CA ALA A 399 -2.46 -23.20 18.56
C ALA A 399 -1.47 -24.22 19.13
N CYS A 400 -1.89 -25.03 20.10
CA CYS A 400 -1.06 -26.06 20.73
C CYS A 400 -0.67 -27.20 19.77
N SER A 401 -1.41 -27.40 18.68
CA SER A 401 -1.13 -28.42 17.67
C SER A 401 -0.28 -27.93 16.50
N MET A 402 -0.05 -26.62 16.41
CA MET A 402 0.66 -26.01 15.27
C MET A 402 2.17 -26.06 15.46
N THR A 403 2.88 -26.58 14.45
CA THR A 403 4.35 -26.59 14.42
C THR A 403 4.89 -25.34 13.72
N LEU A 404 4.73 -24.17 14.34
CA LEU A 404 5.28 -22.90 13.84
C LEU A 404 6.34 -22.36 14.82
N HIS A 405 7.52 -22.04 14.29
CA HIS A 405 8.67 -21.59 15.10
C HIS A 405 8.33 -20.36 15.96
N ASN A 406 8.65 -20.42 17.25
CA ASN A 406 8.52 -19.30 18.21
C ASN A 406 7.10 -18.71 18.30
N THR A 407 6.07 -19.55 18.11
CA THR A 407 4.65 -19.11 18.18
C THR A 407 3.93 -19.56 19.45
N VAL A 408 4.31 -20.72 19.99
CA VAL A 408 3.83 -21.27 21.26
C VAL A 408 5.03 -21.77 22.04
N ILE A 409 5.19 -21.30 23.28
CA ILE A 409 6.26 -21.74 24.19
C ILE A 409 5.60 -22.31 25.44
N PRO A 410 5.85 -23.60 25.79
CA PRO A 410 5.40 -24.14 27.05
C PRO A 410 6.13 -23.44 28.22
N SER A 411 5.36 -23.03 29.22
CA SER A 411 5.89 -22.61 30.52
C SER A 411 5.91 -23.84 31.42
N GLY A 412 6.89 -23.96 32.32
CA GLY A 412 7.12 -25.18 33.13
C GLY A 412 5.99 -25.61 34.09
N ASN A 413 4.87 -24.87 34.14
CA ASN A 413 3.76 -25.06 35.07
C ASN A 413 2.41 -25.24 34.33
N GLU A 414 2.32 -26.14 33.35
CA GLU A 414 1.10 -26.43 32.55
C GLU A 414 0.55 -25.27 31.68
N ASP A 415 1.02 -24.04 31.90
CA ASP A 415 0.70 -22.87 31.08
C ASP A 415 1.49 -22.83 29.77
N CYS A 416 0.99 -22.08 28.77
CA CYS A 416 1.76 -21.77 27.57
C CYS A 416 1.68 -20.28 27.20
N PHE A 417 2.79 -19.76 26.67
CA PHE A 417 2.82 -18.44 26.05
C PHE A 417 2.54 -18.57 24.56
N ILE A 418 1.57 -17.83 24.07
CA ILE A 418 1.17 -17.80 22.67
C ILE A 418 1.40 -16.41 22.10
N HIS A 419 1.96 -16.35 20.89
CA HIS A 419 2.24 -15.10 20.21
C HIS A 419 0.93 -14.37 19.84
N GLN A 420 0.79 -13.09 20.17
CA GLN A 420 -0.42 -12.28 19.88
C GLN A 420 -0.88 -12.35 18.41
N GLY A 421 0.07 -12.41 17.48
CA GLY A 421 -0.20 -12.55 16.04
C GLY A 421 -0.86 -13.89 15.69
N LEU A 422 -0.52 -14.97 16.41
CA LEU A 422 -1.13 -16.30 16.21
C LEU A 422 -2.56 -16.29 16.77
N VAL A 423 -2.75 -15.71 17.96
CA VAL A 423 -4.08 -15.52 18.54
C VAL A 423 -4.99 -14.72 17.60
N THR A 424 -4.48 -13.62 17.02
CA THR A 424 -5.23 -12.79 16.07
C THR A 424 -5.52 -13.55 14.76
N ALA A 425 -4.57 -14.36 14.28
CA ALA A 425 -4.76 -15.19 13.09
C ALA A 425 -5.84 -16.26 13.29
N LEU A 426 -5.83 -16.96 14.42
CA LEU A 426 -6.82 -17.98 14.76
C LEU A 426 -8.20 -17.38 15.02
N ALA A 427 -8.28 -16.23 15.70
CA ALA A 427 -9.51 -15.48 15.83
C ALA A 427 -10.06 -15.06 14.45
N THR A 428 -9.19 -14.63 13.53
CA THR A 428 -9.58 -14.28 12.15
C THR A 428 -10.08 -15.53 11.43
N LYS A 429 -9.39 -16.67 11.55
CA LYS A 429 -9.79 -17.95 10.96
C LYS A 429 -11.17 -18.41 11.45
N ALA A 430 -11.49 -18.20 12.73
CA ALA A 430 -12.79 -18.55 13.29
C ALA A 430 -13.94 -17.65 12.79
N LEU A 431 -13.63 -16.43 12.35
CA LEU A 431 -14.63 -15.42 11.94
C LEU A 431 -14.72 -15.21 10.42
N ALA A 432 -13.68 -15.59 9.68
CA ALA A 432 -13.60 -15.41 8.23
C ALA A 432 -14.48 -16.43 7.50
N GLN A 433 -15.12 -15.98 6.41
CA GLN A 433 -15.86 -16.84 5.47
C GLN A 433 -14.96 -17.43 4.39
N ILE A 434 -13.64 -17.18 4.47
CA ILE A 434 -12.62 -17.57 3.51
C ILE A 434 -11.58 -18.46 4.19
N SER A 435 -10.86 -19.29 3.44
CA SER A 435 -9.79 -20.12 4.00
C SER A 435 -8.69 -19.22 4.56
N VAL A 436 -8.27 -19.45 5.81
CA VAL A 436 -7.14 -18.73 6.42
C VAL A 436 -6.01 -19.71 6.69
N ASP A 437 -4.89 -19.52 6.01
CA ASP A 437 -3.69 -20.33 6.16
C ASP A 437 -2.61 -19.48 6.84
N VAL A 438 -2.05 -19.99 7.93
CA VAL A 438 -1.04 -19.29 8.73
C VAL A 438 0.35 -19.82 8.39
N HIS A 439 1.26 -18.90 8.06
CA HIS A 439 2.61 -19.21 7.60
C HIS A 439 3.67 -18.31 8.25
N THR A 440 4.92 -18.77 8.22
CA THR A 440 6.09 -17.99 8.67
C THR A 440 6.70 -17.16 7.53
N TRP A 441 7.55 -16.19 7.89
CA TRP A 441 8.35 -15.46 6.91
C TRP A 441 9.34 -16.37 6.13
N ASP A 442 9.87 -17.43 6.74
CA ASP A 442 10.73 -18.42 6.07
C ASP A 442 9.97 -19.22 4.99
N TRP A 443 8.71 -19.57 5.28
CA TRP A 443 7.84 -20.16 4.27
C TRP A 443 7.67 -19.21 3.09
N LEU A 444 7.37 -17.93 3.34
CA LEU A 444 7.23 -16.95 2.28
C LEU A 444 8.53 -16.78 1.48
N ALA A 445 9.69 -16.78 2.15
CA ALA A 445 11.00 -16.74 1.49
C ALA A 445 11.15 -17.87 0.47
N THR A 446 10.75 -19.08 0.87
CA THR A 446 10.81 -20.28 0.02
C THR A 446 9.84 -20.17 -1.16
N GLN A 447 8.61 -19.68 -0.92
CA GLN A 447 7.62 -19.49 -1.98
C GLN A 447 8.07 -18.48 -3.04
N LEU A 448 8.72 -17.39 -2.62
CA LEU A 448 9.19 -16.34 -3.53
C LEU A 448 10.43 -16.76 -4.32
N GLN A 449 11.34 -17.56 -3.76
CA GLN A 449 12.55 -18.01 -4.46
C GLN A 449 12.26 -18.97 -5.61
N GLY A 450 11.26 -19.86 -5.44
CA GLY A 450 10.92 -20.86 -6.45
C GLY A 450 9.84 -20.43 -7.45
N ASN A 451 9.36 -19.17 -7.40
CA ASN A 451 8.10 -18.76 -8.05
C ASN A 451 6.92 -19.70 -7.72
N LEU A 452 6.93 -20.29 -6.51
CA LEU A 452 5.98 -21.32 -6.07
C LEU A 452 4.73 -20.71 -5.45
N LEU A 453 4.73 -19.40 -5.16
CA LEU A 453 3.55 -18.69 -4.64
C LEU A 453 2.33 -18.87 -5.57
N SER A 454 2.55 -18.95 -6.89
CA SER A 454 1.52 -19.27 -7.89
C SER A 454 0.84 -20.61 -7.65
N ARG A 455 1.61 -21.67 -7.33
CA ARG A 455 1.10 -23.02 -7.02
C ARG A 455 0.32 -23.06 -5.72
N SER A 456 0.67 -22.21 -4.76
CA SER A 456 -0.09 -22.06 -3.52
C SER A 456 -1.42 -21.32 -3.74
N CYS A 457 -1.57 -20.63 -4.88
CA CYS A 457 -2.75 -19.90 -5.32
C CYS A 457 -3.57 -20.69 -6.36
N THR A 458 -3.53 -22.02 -6.33
CA THR A 458 -4.42 -22.88 -7.11
C THR A 458 -5.20 -23.83 -6.21
N ASP A 459 -6.43 -24.14 -6.56
CA ASP A 459 -7.22 -25.16 -5.86
C ASP A 459 -6.72 -26.58 -6.19
N LYS A 460 -7.39 -27.61 -5.64
CA LYS A 460 -7.04 -29.02 -5.86
C LYS A 460 -7.19 -29.44 -7.33
N ASP A 461 -8.00 -28.71 -8.09
CA ASP A 461 -8.30 -28.96 -9.50
C ASP A 461 -7.41 -28.12 -10.43
N GLY A 462 -6.50 -27.30 -9.87
CA GLY A 462 -5.55 -26.46 -10.61
C GLY A 462 -6.11 -25.10 -11.03
N ASN A 463 -7.31 -24.71 -10.59
CA ASN A 463 -7.88 -23.40 -10.91
C ASN A 463 -7.27 -22.31 -10.04
N ALA A 464 -7.12 -21.12 -10.62
CA ALA A 464 -6.63 -19.92 -9.94
C ALA A 464 -7.51 -19.50 -8.75
N LEU A 465 -6.92 -19.41 -7.56
CA LEU A 465 -7.56 -18.91 -6.35
C LEU A 465 -7.26 -17.43 -6.11
N HIS A 466 -8.30 -16.68 -5.76
CA HIS A 466 -8.16 -15.29 -5.38
C HIS A 466 -7.74 -15.15 -3.91
N GLY A 467 -6.54 -14.63 -3.70
CA GLY A 467 -5.87 -14.62 -2.40
C GLY A 467 -5.57 -13.23 -1.85
N ILE A 468 -5.61 -13.09 -0.53
CA ILE A 468 -4.99 -11.97 0.18
C ILE A 468 -3.69 -12.49 0.81
N LEU A 469 -2.56 -11.90 0.45
CA LEU A 469 -1.29 -12.08 1.14
C LEU A 469 -1.19 -11.03 2.23
N PHE A 470 -1.49 -11.41 3.46
CA PHE A 470 -1.37 -10.53 4.61
C PHE A 470 0.03 -10.62 5.21
N LEU A 471 0.74 -9.51 5.16
CA LEU A 471 2.05 -9.33 5.75
C LEU A 471 1.88 -8.75 7.16
N HIS A 472 2.13 -9.58 8.16
CA HIS A 472 2.08 -9.22 9.57
C HIS A 472 3.49 -9.33 10.17
N TRP A 473 3.92 -8.31 10.90
CA TRP A 473 5.19 -8.31 11.61
C TRP A 473 5.08 -7.43 12.86
N THR A 474 5.55 -7.92 13.99
CA THR A 474 5.30 -7.29 15.29
C THR A 474 6.51 -6.61 15.91
N THR A 475 7.72 -6.90 15.42
CA THR A 475 8.97 -6.34 15.95
C THR A 475 9.75 -5.59 14.87
N ASN A 476 10.89 -6.13 14.44
CA ASN A 476 11.73 -5.53 13.42
C ASN A 476 11.20 -5.82 12.03
N GLU A 477 11.50 -4.93 11.09
CA GLU A 477 11.23 -5.18 9.68
C GLU A 477 11.90 -6.51 9.26
N PRO A 478 11.17 -7.43 8.61
CA PRO A 478 11.71 -8.68 8.12
C PRO A 478 12.85 -8.45 7.13
N THR A 479 13.95 -9.17 7.31
CA THR A 479 15.14 -9.06 6.45
C THR A 479 15.25 -10.15 5.40
N ASN A 480 14.50 -11.24 5.56
CA ASN A 480 14.49 -12.36 4.63
C ASN A 480 13.09 -13.00 4.52
N PRO A 481 12.32 -12.70 3.45
CA PRO A 481 12.56 -11.67 2.44
C PRO A 481 12.36 -10.26 3.02
N THR A 482 13.00 -9.25 2.42
CA THR A 482 12.66 -7.85 2.72
C THR A 482 11.30 -7.49 2.15
N LEU A 483 10.59 -6.52 2.74
CA LEU A 483 9.30 -6.03 2.22
C LEU A 483 9.41 -5.59 0.76
N ASP A 484 10.46 -4.86 0.39
CA ASP A 484 10.70 -4.44 -0.99
C ASP A 484 10.81 -5.65 -1.95
N LYS A 485 11.43 -6.75 -1.50
CA LYS A 485 11.51 -7.99 -2.28
C LYS A 485 10.13 -8.64 -2.43
N VAL A 486 9.31 -8.65 -1.37
CA VAL A 486 7.94 -9.17 -1.43
C VAL A 486 7.10 -8.35 -2.41
N TYR A 487 7.00 -7.03 -2.23
CA TYR A 487 6.19 -6.17 -3.09
C TYR A 487 6.66 -6.16 -4.55
N SER A 488 7.98 -6.15 -4.80
CA SER A 488 8.50 -6.21 -6.17
C SER A 488 8.15 -7.53 -6.87
N THR A 489 8.17 -8.65 -6.13
CA THR A 489 7.82 -9.98 -6.67
C THR A 489 6.32 -10.07 -6.91
N VAL A 490 5.49 -9.60 -5.98
CA VAL A 490 4.03 -9.54 -6.13
C VAL A 490 3.63 -8.69 -7.33
N ARG A 491 4.26 -7.53 -7.54
CA ARG A 491 4.01 -6.67 -8.71
C ARG A 491 4.25 -7.41 -10.02
N LEU A 492 5.33 -8.19 -10.09
CA LEU A 492 5.64 -9.01 -11.27
C LEU A 492 4.57 -10.10 -11.47
N LEU A 493 4.24 -10.83 -10.40
CA LEU A 493 3.27 -11.92 -10.43
C LEU A 493 1.86 -11.44 -10.84
N LYS A 494 1.44 -10.21 -10.47
CA LYS A 494 0.16 -9.62 -10.93
C LYS A 494 0.03 -9.50 -12.45
N HIS A 495 1.14 -9.42 -13.17
CA HIS A 495 1.13 -9.30 -14.64
C HIS A 495 1.23 -10.64 -15.37
N ILE A 496 1.59 -11.70 -14.65
CA ILE A 496 1.95 -13.00 -15.25
C ILE A 496 0.96 -14.10 -14.82
N HIS A 497 0.35 -13.95 -13.64
CA HIS A 497 -0.51 -14.97 -13.06
C HIS A 497 -2.00 -14.67 -13.29
N PRO A 498 -2.80 -15.65 -13.76
CA PRO A 498 -4.24 -15.46 -13.94
C PRO A 498 -5.00 -15.29 -12.61
N ALA A 499 -4.46 -15.80 -11.51
CA ALA A 499 -5.03 -15.56 -10.18
C ALA A 499 -4.70 -14.14 -9.68
N SER A 500 -5.74 -13.38 -9.33
CA SER A 500 -5.61 -12.08 -8.68
C SER A 500 -5.32 -12.26 -7.19
N PHE A 501 -4.16 -11.78 -6.71
CA PHE A 501 -3.86 -11.69 -5.29
C PHE A 501 -3.50 -10.25 -4.88
N ARG A 502 -4.01 -9.84 -3.71
CA ARG A 502 -3.73 -8.54 -3.09
C ARG A 502 -2.72 -8.73 -1.97
N VAL A 503 -1.84 -7.75 -1.78
CA VAL A 503 -1.03 -7.67 -0.56
C VAL A 503 -1.70 -6.70 0.39
N TYR A 504 -1.79 -7.08 1.66
CA TYR A 504 -2.20 -6.23 2.75
C TYR A 504 -1.07 -6.19 3.79
N PRO A 505 -0.69 -5.02 4.31
CA PRO A 505 -1.06 -3.69 3.83
C PRO A 505 -0.57 -3.46 2.39
N ASN A 506 -1.14 -2.47 1.71
CA ASN A 506 -0.67 -2.04 0.40
C ASN A 506 0.73 -1.42 0.52
N GLU A 507 1.44 -1.41 -0.61
CA GLU A 507 2.85 -0.98 -0.67
C GLU A 507 3.08 0.47 -0.22
N ASN A 508 2.14 1.38 -0.52
CA ASN A 508 2.29 2.79 -0.19
C ASN A 508 2.12 3.02 1.32
N GLU A 509 1.16 2.34 1.95
CA GLU A 509 1.02 2.38 3.42
C GLU A 509 2.24 1.78 4.10
N ALA A 510 2.73 0.62 3.65
CA ALA A 510 3.93 0.01 4.21
C ALA A 510 5.19 0.88 4.04
N GLU A 511 5.33 1.59 2.91
CA GLU A 511 6.41 2.57 2.71
C GLU A 511 6.26 3.77 3.65
N GLN A 512 5.04 4.28 3.84
CA GLN A 512 4.78 5.41 4.72
C GLN A 512 4.99 5.05 6.20
N GLU A 513 4.55 3.89 6.66
CA GLU A 513 4.79 3.43 8.03
C GLU A 513 6.30 3.35 8.33
N ARG A 514 7.10 2.84 7.36
CA ARG A 514 8.57 2.84 7.47
C ARG A 514 9.18 4.24 7.46
N ASN A 515 8.48 5.23 6.91
CA ASN A 515 8.93 6.62 6.79
C ASN A 515 8.04 7.60 7.58
N LYS A 516 8.44 7.85 8.83
CA LYS A 516 7.71 8.66 9.83
C LYS A 516 7.14 10.00 9.35
N LEU A 517 7.72 10.62 8.31
CA LEU A 517 7.31 11.95 7.87
C LEU A 517 5.91 12.01 7.26
N GLY A 518 5.46 10.94 6.59
CA GLY A 518 4.11 10.91 5.99
C GLY A 518 3.03 10.97 7.06
N ASP A 519 3.16 10.11 8.08
CA ASP A 519 2.27 10.09 9.24
C ASP A 519 2.32 11.40 10.04
N ILE A 520 3.52 11.94 10.30
CA ILE A 520 3.68 13.23 10.99
C ILE A 520 3.01 14.36 10.24
N ARG A 521 3.14 14.40 8.91
CA ARG A 521 2.46 15.39 8.07
C ARG A 521 0.95 15.24 8.14
N ALA A 522 0.44 14.02 8.07
CA ALA A 522 -0.99 13.77 8.19
C ALA A 522 -1.54 14.25 9.55
N LEU A 523 -0.81 14.00 10.64
CA LEU A 523 -1.16 14.51 11.97
C LEU A 523 -1.12 16.04 12.06
N ASP A 524 -0.11 16.68 11.46
CA ASP A 524 0.01 18.15 11.42
C ASP A 524 -1.16 18.78 10.61
N GLU A 525 -1.56 18.16 9.50
CA GLU A 525 -2.71 18.56 8.69
C GLU A 525 -4.04 18.36 9.42
N VAL A 526 -4.20 17.23 10.13
CA VAL A 526 -5.38 17.01 10.98
C VAL A 526 -5.44 18.10 12.05
N ALA A 527 -4.39 18.30 12.83
CA ALA A 527 -4.37 19.28 13.91
C ALA A 527 -4.62 20.72 13.41
N SER A 528 -3.99 21.13 12.31
CA SER A 528 -4.15 22.48 11.75
C SER A 528 -5.55 22.77 11.17
N SER A 529 -6.31 21.73 10.80
CA SER A 529 -7.69 21.85 10.30
C SER A 529 -8.75 21.53 11.37
N SER A 530 -8.33 21.34 12.62
CA SER A 530 -9.21 20.92 13.71
C SER A 530 -9.65 22.08 14.60
N PRO A 531 -10.76 21.92 15.35
CA PRO A 531 -11.14 22.84 16.41
C PRO A 531 -10.00 23.06 17.41
N GLN A 532 -10.03 24.19 18.13
CA GLN A 532 -8.98 24.59 19.06
C GLN A 532 -8.66 23.52 20.12
N GLU A 533 -9.67 22.75 20.56
CA GLU A 533 -9.52 21.65 21.51
C GLU A 533 -8.63 20.50 21.01
N PHE A 534 -8.53 20.30 19.69
CA PHE A 534 -7.79 19.20 19.06
C PHE A 534 -6.63 19.68 18.18
N SER A 535 -6.29 20.98 18.22
CA SER A 535 -5.36 21.60 17.28
C SER A 535 -3.89 21.57 17.72
N TYR A 536 -3.58 21.12 18.95
CA TYR A 536 -2.21 21.10 19.43
C TYR A 536 -1.39 19.96 18.81
N ARG A 537 -0.22 20.31 18.25
CA ARG A 537 0.83 19.37 17.84
C ARG A 537 2.21 20.00 18.12
N PRO A 538 3.19 19.21 18.61
CA PRO A 538 4.58 19.66 18.68
C PRO A 538 5.05 20.18 17.34
N ARG A 539 5.70 21.36 17.33
CA ARG A 539 6.19 21.91 16.07
C ARG A 539 7.22 20.99 15.42
N THR A 540 7.01 20.68 14.14
CA THR A 540 7.91 19.83 13.36
C THR A 540 8.74 20.66 12.37
N CYS A 541 10.06 20.48 12.40
CA CYS A 541 10.92 20.80 11.27
C CYS A 541 11.32 19.51 10.56
N TYR A 542 10.84 19.37 9.32
CA TYR A 542 10.94 18.16 8.50
C TYR A 542 12.36 17.83 8.00
N GLY A 543 13.39 18.53 8.47
CA GLY A 543 14.77 18.30 8.01
C GLY A 543 15.05 18.78 6.59
N HIS A 544 14.26 19.72 6.05
CA HIS A 544 14.50 20.28 4.72
C HIS A 544 14.32 21.79 4.72
N GLY A 545 15.26 22.50 4.08
CA GLY A 545 15.27 23.96 4.02
C GLY A 545 15.64 24.60 5.37
N PRO A 546 15.25 25.88 5.57
CA PRO A 546 15.55 26.61 6.80
C PRO A 546 14.97 25.91 8.04
N CYS A 547 15.79 25.79 9.08
CA CYS A 547 15.39 25.18 10.34
C CYS A 547 14.25 25.97 11.01
N LYS A 548 13.09 25.32 11.20
CA LYS A 548 11.90 25.94 11.83
C LYS A 548 11.96 25.96 13.36
N LEU A 549 12.94 25.26 13.95
CA LEU A 549 13.09 25.11 15.39
C LEU A 549 14.40 25.73 15.90
N ARG A 550 15.01 26.64 15.14
CA ARG A 550 16.30 27.30 15.46
C ARG A 550 16.33 28.00 16.82
N ASP A 551 15.18 28.51 17.25
CA ASP A 551 15.02 29.29 18.48
C ASP A 551 14.63 28.42 19.68
N TYR A 552 14.45 27.11 19.48
CA TYR A 552 14.10 26.18 20.54
C TYR A 552 15.35 25.75 21.31
N GLN A 553 15.29 25.81 22.64
CA GLN A 553 16.42 25.44 23.51
C GLN A 553 16.67 23.93 23.55
N THR A 554 15.63 23.14 23.36
CA THR A 554 15.68 21.68 23.37
C THR A 554 14.76 21.13 22.30
N THR A 555 15.25 20.20 21.49
CA THR A 555 14.48 19.55 20.43
C THR A 555 14.74 18.05 20.42
N VAL A 556 13.81 17.28 19.85
CA VAL A 556 13.94 15.83 19.68
C VAL A 556 14.31 15.54 18.23
N HIS A 557 15.52 15.04 18.02
CA HIS A 557 16.00 14.60 16.73
C HIS A 557 15.55 13.16 16.48
N LYS A 558 15.00 12.89 15.31
CA LYS A 558 14.48 11.59 14.93
C LYS A 558 14.97 11.23 13.54
N ARG A 559 15.56 10.04 13.38
CA ARG A 559 15.78 9.45 12.05
C ARG A 559 14.45 9.02 11.46
N THR A 560 14.25 9.29 10.17
CA THR A 560 13.01 8.95 9.45
C THR A 560 12.69 7.47 9.43
N GLN A 561 13.70 6.62 9.23
CA GLN A 561 13.60 5.16 9.24
C GLN A 561 14.29 4.62 10.50
N SER A 562 13.52 4.33 11.55
CA SER A 562 14.03 3.70 12.78
C SER A 562 12.88 3.18 13.67
N GLY A 563 13.07 2.03 14.32
CA GLY A 563 12.16 1.51 15.35
C GLY A 563 12.66 1.77 16.79
N CYS A 564 11.81 1.45 17.78
CA CYS A 564 12.16 1.29 19.21
C CYS A 564 13.05 2.38 19.83
N ALA A 565 12.78 3.66 19.53
CA ALA A 565 13.53 4.82 20.03
C ALA A 565 15.05 4.83 19.76
N THR A 566 15.60 3.86 19.01
CA THR A 566 17.06 3.65 18.84
C THR A 566 17.77 4.85 18.23
N HIS A 567 17.05 5.66 17.45
CA HIS A 567 17.57 6.86 16.78
C HIS A 567 16.72 8.09 17.14
N VAL A 568 16.36 8.21 18.42
CA VAL A 568 15.66 9.36 19.00
C VAL A 568 16.58 10.02 20.03
N HIS A 569 16.93 11.27 19.79
CA HIS A 569 17.89 11.99 20.62
C HIS A 569 17.32 13.33 21.08
N VAL A 570 17.29 13.56 22.39
CA VAL A 570 16.99 14.89 22.94
C VAL A 570 18.28 15.71 22.90
N ARG A 571 18.27 16.80 22.14
CA ARG A 571 19.45 17.64 21.91
C ARG A 571 19.18 19.10 22.33
N LYS A 572 20.24 19.75 22.80
CA LYS A 572 20.23 21.18 23.15
C LYS A 572 20.48 22.04 21.91
N ARG A 573 20.09 23.30 21.99
CA ARG A 573 20.34 24.29 20.93
C ARG A 573 21.81 24.29 20.49
N GLY A 574 22.03 24.37 19.17
CA GLY A 574 23.36 24.40 18.55
C GLY A 574 23.87 23.02 18.11
N ASP A 575 23.27 21.94 18.62
CA ASP A 575 23.53 20.58 18.17
C ASP A 575 22.75 20.33 16.85
N HIS A 576 23.46 20.30 15.72
CA HIS A 576 22.86 20.22 14.38
C HIS A 576 23.52 19.13 13.50
N TYR A 577 24.38 18.28 14.07
CA TYR A 577 25.30 17.43 13.29
C TYR A 577 24.59 16.33 12.47
N GLU A 578 23.46 15.83 12.97
CA GLU A 578 22.63 14.82 12.28
C GLU A 578 21.53 15.42 11.41
N LEU A 579 21.12 16.65 11.69
CA LEU A 579 19.93 17.24 11.09
C LEU A 579 20.14 17.60 9.62
N THR A 580 19.16 17.27 8.80
CA THR A 580 19.20 17.51 7.35
C THR A 580 18.73 18.94 6.97
N CYS A 581 18.16 19.71 7.91
CA CYS A 581 17.82 21.12 7.69
C CYS A 581 19.08 22.02 7.68
N GLN A 582 18.94 23.25 7.20
CA GLN A 582 20.07 24.19 7.07
C GLN A 582 20.16 25.13 8.29
N PRO A 583 21.33 25.23 8.95
CA PRO A 583 21.60 26.24 9.97
C PRO A 583 21.97 27.60 9.34
N GLU A 584 21.67 28.68 10.06
CA GLU A 584 21.75 30.07 9.59
C GLU A 584 23.17 30.52 9.18
N ALA A 585 24.22 29.91 9.74
CA ALA A 585 25.62 30.21 9.41
C ALA A 585 25.99 29.98 7.94
N GLN A 586 25.34 29.03 7.26
CA GLN A 586 25.56 28.76 5.83
C GLN A 586 24.84 29.77 4.90
N MET A 587 23.92 30.57 5.45
CA MET A 587 23.21 31.62 4.69
C MET A 587 24.05 32.90 4.57
N LEU A 588 24.80 33.28 5.62
CA LEU A 588 25.62 34.50 5.61
C LEU A 588 26.86 34.41 4.70
N GLU A 589 27.45 33.23 4.55
CA GLU A 589 28.61 33.03 3.67
C GLU A 589 28.25 33.05 2.18
N THR A 590 27.03 32.64 1.81
CA THR A 590 26.62 32.58 0.40
C THR A 590 26.15 33.93 -0.16
N THR A 591 25.78 34.89 0.69
CA THR A 591 25.39 36.25 0.28
C THR A 591 26.53 37.28 0.27
N SER A 592 27.73 36.96 0.79
CA SER A 592 28.82 37.94 0.96
C SER A 592 30.01 37.81 -0.01
N GLN A 593 29.95 36.98 -1.07
CA GLN A 593 31.09 36.81 -2.00
C GLN A 593 31.08 37.74 -3.22
N ASN A 594 30.38 38.88 -3.17
CA ASN A 594 30.44 39.91 -4.20
C ASN A 594 30.82 41.29 -3.65
N SER A 595 32.00 41.44 -3.03
CA SER A 595 32.73 42.71 -3.03
C SER A 595 34.10 42.64 -2.33
N ARG A 596 35.15 42.74 -3.17
CA ARG A 596 36.47 43.41 -2.97
C ARG A 596 37.32 43.03 -1.75
N GLY A 597 38.59 42.77 -2.03
CA GLY A 597 39.50 42.10 -1.11
C GLY A 597 40.09 42.98 -0.02
N ARG A 598 40.48 42.31 1.08
CA ARG A 598 41.58 42.74 1.95
C ARG A 598 42.04 41.55 2.79
N LYS A 599 43.36 41.32 2.81
CA LYS A 599 44.04 40.30 3.63
C LYS A 599 43.73 40.49 5.12
N LYS A 600 43.34 39.43 5.84
CA LYS A 600 43.61 39.28 7.28
C LYS A 600 43.95 37.83 7.65
N LYS A 601 44.88 37.73 8.60
CA LYS A 601 45.64 36.57 9.12
C LYS A 601 44.76 35.49 9.78
N PRO A 602 45.28 34.26 9.95
CA PRO A 602 44.54 33.15 10.55
C PRO A 602 44.34 33.40 12.05
N ILE A 603 43.10 33.31 12.52
CA ILE A 603 42.77 33.15 13.94
C ILE A 603 42.75 31.66 14.22
N VAL A 604 43.61 31.25 15.16
CA VAL A 604 43.69 29.92 15.73
C VAL A 604 42.37 29.64 16.46
N ALA A 605 41.59 28.68 15.96
CA ALA A 605 40.45 28.14 16.68
C ALA A 605 40.85 26.80 17.31
N SER A 606 40.69 26.76 18.62
CA SER A 606 41.02 25.70 19.57
C SER A 606 40.50 24.32 19.19
N LYS A 607 41.37 23.31 19.38
CA LYS A 607 41.00 21.90 19.49
C LYS A 607 40.00 21.71 20.64
N SER A 608 38.71 21.63 20.32
CA SER A 608 37.74 20.96 21.20
C SER A 608 37.72 19.48 20.80
N SER A 609 38.55 18.71 21.48
CA SER A 609 38.53 17.26 21.52
C SER A 609 37.20 16.77 22.12
N ARG A 610 36.27 16.36 21.27
CA ARG A 610 35.28 15.33 21.62
C ARG A 610 35.20 14.35 20.47
N THR A 611 35.60 13.11 20.77
CA THR A 611 35.49 11.92 19.95
C THR A 611 34.10 11.83 19.30
N PRO A 612 33.99 11.55 17.99
CA PRO A 612 32.70 11.31 17.36
C PRO A 612 32.15 9.98 17.89
N ALA A 613 31.15 10.04 18.76
CA ALA A 613 30.35 8.87 19.06
C ALA A 613 29.39 8.63 17.89
N HIS A 614 29.56 7.47 17.26
CA HIS A 614 28.80 6.91 16.14
C HIS A 614 28.95 7.62 14.79
N SER A 615 29.35 6.81 13.81
CA SER A 615 29.44 7.15 12.39
C SER A 615 28.13 7.75 11.89
N ALA A 616 28.10 9.06 11.67
CA ALA A 616 26.97 9.72 11.03
C ALA A 616 26.80 9.14 9.63
N ASP A 617 25.77 8.30 9.46
CA ASP A 617 25.32 7.83 8.17
C ASP A 617 24.73 9.01 7.41
N HIS A 618 25.58 9.76 6.69
CA HIS A 618 25.20 10.94 5.91
C HIS A 618 24.16 10.64 4.79
N SER A 619 23.76 9.38 4.61
CA SER A 619 22.66 8.99 3.71
C SER A 619 21.28 9.02 4.37
N ALA A 620 21.20 9.10 5.70
CA ALA A 620 19.97 9.09 6.46
C ALA A 620 19.29 10.47 6.51
N HIS A 621 17.97 10.53 6.29
CA HIS A 621 17.20 11.76 6.50
C HIS A 621 16.80 11.90 7.97
N TRP A 622 17.12 13.04 8.57
CA TRP A 622 16.82 13.37 9.96
C TRP A 622 15.94 14.61 10.05
N PHE A 623 14.95 14.56 10.93
CA PHE A 623 14.07 15.67 11.25
C PHE A 623 14.07 15.90 12.76
N HIS A 624 13.47 17.02 13.19
CA HIS A 624 13.32 17.29 14.61
C HIS A 624 12.01 17.96 14.96
N GLN A 625 11.58 17.73 16.19
CA GLN A 625 10.35 18.25 16.76
C GLN A 625 10.62 19.02 18.04
N GLU A 626 9.73 19.94 18.37
CA GLU A 626 9.62 20.55 19.68
C GLU A 626 9.65 19.48 20.78
N PHE A 627 10.47 19.71 21.81
CA PHE A 627 10.54 18.83 22.96
C PHE A 627 9.31 19.03 23.86
N VAL A 628 8.60 17.93 24.15
CA VAL A 628 7.49 17.92 25.10
C VAL A 628 7.93 17.15 26.35
N PRO A 629 8.16 17.82 27.50
CA PRO A 629 8.73 17.19 28.69
C PRO A 629 7.92 16.00 29.22
N SER A 630 6.59 16.11 29.23
CA SER A 630 5.67 15.09 29.74
C SER A 630 5.66 13.79 28.93
N LEU A 631 6.16 13.78 27.69
CA LEU A 631 6.20 12.58 26.87
C LEU A 631 7.18 11.52 27.42
N GLN A 632 8.23 11.94 28.14
CA GLN A 632 9.16 11.01 28.77
C GLN A 632 8.56 10.31 29.99
N SER A 633 7.67 10.99 30.71
CA SER A 633 7.07 10.46 31.93
C SER A 633 5.77 9.70 31.69
N CYS A 634 5.04 9.99 30.60
CA CYS A 634 3.76 9.34 30.32
C CYS A 634 3.37 9.41 28.83
N GLU A 635 3.09 8.24 28.24
CA GLU A 635 2.46 8.09 26.93
C GLU A 635 1.30 7.09 27.04
N PHE A 636 0.13 7.46 26.51
CA PHE A 636 -1.06 6.63 26.46
C PHE A 636 -1.15 5.92 25.11
N ARG A 637 -1.23 4.60 25.09
CA ARG A 637 -1.40 3.82 23.86
C ARG A 637 -2.85 3.38 23.76
N VAL A 638 -3.60 4.04 22.88
CA VAL A 638 -5.04 3.83 22.70
C VAL A 638 -5.27 2.92 21.51
N PHE A 639 -5.87 1.76 21.76
CA PHE A 639 -6.23 0.78 20.73
C PHE A 639 -7.63 1.04 20.21
N ILE A 640 -7.78 1.21 18.90
CA ILE A 640 -9.05 1.51 18.24
C ILE A 640 -9.29 0.48 17.15
N ALA A 641 -10.40 -0.24 17.21
CA ALA A 641 -10.85 -1.13 16.13
C ALA A 641 -12.14 -0.56 15.48
N THR A 642 -12.42 -0.95 14.25
CA THR A 642 -13.65 -0.51 13.56
C THR A 642 -14.81 -1.48 13.78
N GLU A 643 -16.01 -0.93 13.86
CA GLU A 643 -17.27 -1.68 13.94
C GLU A 643 -18.25 -1.20 12.86
N PRO A 644 -19.21 -2.04 12.43
CA PRO A 644 -20.24 -1.66 11.46
C PRO A 644 -21.08 -0.48 11.94
N SER A 645 -21.23 0.53 11.09
CA SER A 645 -22.08 1.68 11.38
C SER A 645 -22.56 2.36 10.11
N LYS A 646 -23.88 2.56 10.01
CA LYS A 646 -24.51 3.32 8.90
C LYS A 646 -24.08 4.79 8.87
N LYS A 647 -23.66 5.34 10.01
CA LYS A 647 -23.20 6.74 10.16
C LYS A 647 -21.69 6.86 10.00
N GLY A 648 -20.96 5.74 9.97
CA GLY A 648 -19.50 5.69 9.91
C GLY A 648 -18.95 5.81 8.49
N ILE A 649 -17.69 6.22 8.39
CA ILE A 649 -16.97 6.32 7.11
C ILE A 649 -16.86 4.93 6.49
N ARG A 650 -17.24 4.78 5.22
CA ARG A 650 -17.24 3.49 4.50
C ARG A 650 -18.03 2.40 5.25
N GLY A 651 -19.08 2.79 5.97
CA GLY A 651 -19.94 1.87 6.71
C GLY A 651 -19.35 1.36 8.04
N ARG A 652 -18.29 2.01 8.55
CA ARG A 652 -17.62 1.62 9.79
C ARG A 652 -17.25 2.81 10.66
N ILE A 653 -17.24 2.63 11.97
CA ILE A 653 -16.84 3.65 12.95
C ILE A 653 -15.80 3.07 13.91
N GLY A 654 -14.87 3.89 14.38
CA GLY A 654 -13.89 3.50 15.40
C GLY A 654 -14.49 3.38 16.79
N GLN A 655 -14.02 2.40 17.53
CA GLN A 655 -14.31 2.18 18.94
C GLN A 655 -13.00 1.93 19.69
N VAL A 656 -12.82 2.59 20.85
CA VAL A 656 -11.67 2.35 21.72
C VAL A 656 -11.86 1.02 22.45
N ILE A 657 -10.91 0.11 22.27
CA ILE A 657 -10.94 -1.24 22.83
C ILE A 657 -10.20 -1.30 24.17
N ALA A 658 -9.02 -0.69 24.23
CA ALA A 658 -8.15 -0.69 25.40
C ALA A 658 -7.26 0.55 25.41
N ILE A 659 -6.81 0.94 26.60
CA ILE A 659 -5.84 2.03 26.78
C ILE A 659 -4.75 1.54 27.71
N ALA A 660 -3.50 1.60 27.26
CA ALA A 660 -2.33 1.33 28.08
C ALA A 660 -1.67 2.64 28.51
N LYS A 661 -1.12 2.67 29.72
CA LYS A 661 -0.10 3.65 30.11
C LYS A 661 1.27 3.04 29.87
N THR A 662 2.12 3.79 29.19
CA THR A 662 3.51 3.41 28.96
C THR A 662 4.48 4.49 29.40
N SER A 663 5.63 4.05 29.91
CA SER A 663 6.74 4.91 30.27
C SER A 663 8.05 4.22 29.88
N PHE A 664 8.93 4.96 29.21
CA PHE A 664 10.20 4.42 28.74
C PHE A 664 11.33 4.83 29.70
N ASN A 665 12.05 3.84 30.24
CA ASN A 665 13.24 4.10 31.04
C ASN A 665 14.46 4.22 30.11
N SER A 666 15.06 5.40 30.06
CA SER A 666 16.20 5.68 29.19
C SER A 666 17.45 4.85 29.51
N ASP A 667 17.62 4.48 30.79
CA ASP A 667 18.85 3.88 31.30
C ASP A 667 18.85 2.37 31.08
N THR A 668 17.70 1.73 31.34
CA THR A 668 17.51 0.28 31.13
C THR A 668 16.99 -0.06 29.75
N GLN A 669 16.57 0.94 28.95
CA GLN A 669 15.86 0.77 27.68
C GLN A 669 14.57 -0.07 27.83
N ALA A 670 14.04 -0.20 29.05
CA ALA A 670 12.86 -0.98 29.35
C ALA A 670 11.59 -0.15 29.15
N LEU A 671 10.59 -0.75 28.51
CA LEU A 671 9.25 -0.18 28.38
C LEU A 671 8.38 -0.74 29.51
N ALA A 672 8.01 0.10 30.48
CA ALA A 672 7.02 -0.27 31.48
C ALA A 672 5.62 -0.05 30.90
N VAL A 673 4.73 -1.04 31.10
CA VAL A 673 3.37 -1.04 30.55
C VAL A 673 2.40 -1.52 31.62
N ARG A 674 1.27 -0.83 31.76
CA ARG A 674 0.12 -1.27 32.56
C ARG A 674 -1.17 -0.70 32.01
N GLU A 675 -2.29 -1.20 32.53
CA GLU A 675 -3.60 -0.62 32.23
C GLU A 675 -3.67 0.86 32.63
N PHE A 676 -4.39 1.64 31.83
CA PHE A 676 -4.71 3.03 32.13
C PHE A 676 -5.65 3.14 33.32
N LEU A 677 -5.35 4.06 34.24
CA LEU A 677 -6.22 4.43 35.34
C LEU A 677 -6.65 5.90 35.20
N PRO A 678 -7.89 6.29 35.56
CA PRO A 678 -8.33 7.69 35.46
C PRO A 678 -7.40 8.69 36.15
N GLU A 679 -6.74 8.29 37.24
CA GLU A 679 -5.81 9.10 38.03
C GLU A 679 -4.47 9.36 37.31
N ASP A 680 -4.22 8.68 36.19
CA ASP A 680 -3.07 8.94 35.34
C ASP A 680 -3.19 10.26 34.55
N LEU A 681 -4.41 10.78 34.44
CA LEU A 681 -4.67 12.10 33.90
C LEU A 681 -4.66 13.12 35.02
N GLU A 682 -4.04 14.27 34.75
CA GLU A 682 -4.15 15.41 35.65
C GLU A 682 -5.62 15.87 35.76
N PRO A 683 -6.05 16.47 36.89
CA PRO A 683 -7.48 16.77 37.16
C PRO A 683 -8.21 17.59 36.08
N ALA A 684 -7.48 18.29 35.21
CA ALA A 684 -8.04 19.05 34.10
C ALA A 684 -8.43 18.20 32.88
N LEU A 685 -8.08 16.91 32.83
CA LEU A 685 -8.35 16.00 31.73
C LEU A 685 -9.06 14.74 32.23
N THR A 686 -10.05 14.28 31.47
CA THR A 686 -10.80 13.05 31.80
C THR A 686 -10.52 11.93 30.79
N ARG A 687 -10.87 10.69 31.17
CA ARG A 687 -10.87 9.55 30.25
C ARG A 687 -11.72 9.82 29.01
N LEU A 688 -12.86 10.50 29.19
CA LEU A 688 -13.75 10.84 28.08
C LEU A 688 -13.08 11.79 27.09
N ASP A 689 -12.29 12.76 27.57
CA ASP A 689 -11.55 13.67 26.70
C ASP A 689 -10.49 12.94 25.87
N LEU A 690 -9.76 12.00 26.49
CA LEU A 690 -8.79 11.16 25.80
C LEU A 690 -9.45 10.31 24.71
N VAL A 691 -10.56 9.64 25.02
CA VAL A 691 -11.32 8.82 24.07
C VAL A 691 -11.88 9.67 22.93
N ARG A 692 -12.48 10.83 23.24
CA ARG A 692 -12.98 11.77 22.23
C ARG A 692 -11.87 12.26 21.31
N PHE A 693 -10.72 12.64 21.87
CA PHE A 693 -9.56 13.07 21.10
C PHE A 693 -9.05 11.96 20.17
N ALA A 694 -8.87 10.75 20.71
CA ALA A 694 -8.35 9.61 19.96
C ALA A 694 -9.27 9.22 18.78
N LEU A 695 -10.58 9.10 19.03
CA LEU A 695 -11.58 8.81 18.00
C LEU A 695 -11.69 9.93 16.97
N PHE A 696 -11.61 11.20 17.40
CA PHE A 696 -11.61 12.33 16.49
C PHE A 696 -10.41 12.26 15.52
N VAL A 697 -9.19 12.08 16.02
CA VAL A 697 -8.00 11.98 15.15
C VAL A 697 -8.09 10.77 14.23
N PHE A 698 -8.52 9.62 14.76
CA PHE A 698 -8.73 8.39 13.99
C PHE A 698 -9.69 8.60 12.80
N GLU A 699 -10.87 9.16 13.04
CA GLU A 699 -11.85 9.39 11.98
C GLU A 699 -11.40 10.49 11.01
N ARG A 700 -10.66 11.50 11.47
CA ARG A 700 -10.06 12.52 10.60
C ARG A 700 -9.02 11.91 9.66
N LEU A 701 -8.20 10.97 10.14
CA LEU A 701 -7.26 10.22 9.30
C LEU A 701 -7.99 9.33 8.28
N ARG A 702 -9.06 8.64 8.70
CA ARG A 702 -9.91 7.82 7.81
C ARG A 702 -10.68 8.64 6.77
N ALA A 703 -11.02 9.88 7.09
CA ALA A 703 -11.74 10.79 6.20
C ALA A 703 -10.84 11.44 5.14
N ARG A 704 -9.51 11.29 5.23
CA ARG A 704 -8.60 11.89 4.25
C ARG A 704 -8.86 11.31 2.85
N PRO A 705 -8.76 12.12 1.78
CA PRO A 705 -8.93 11.63 0.41
C PRO A 705 -7.93 10.53 0.01
N ASP A 706 -6.75 10.53 0.64
CA ASP A 706 -5.67 9.58 0.43
C ASP A 706 -5.65 8.44 1.46
N SER A 707 -6.70 8.30 2.29
CA SER A 707 -6.73 7.34 3.39
C SER A 707 -6.57 5.91 2.90
N MET A 708 -7.22 5.52 1.80
CA MET A 708 -7.12 4.16 1.27
C MET A 708 -5.77 3.85 0.61
N ILE A 709 -4.91 4.86 0.43
CA ILE A 709 -3.56 4.70 -0.11
C ILE A 709 -2.56 4.55 1.02
N PHE A 710 -2.63 5.41 2.04
CA PHE A 710 -1.60 5.49 3.09
C PHE A 710 -2.05 5.02 4.48
N PHE A 711 -3.33 4.73 4.64
CA PHE A 711 -4.00 4.41 5.91
C PHE A 711 -5.13 3.38 5.69
N GLU A 712 -5.00 2.45 4.73
CA GLU A 712 -6.03 1.43 4.51
C GLU A 712 -6.20 0.54 5.74
N SER A 713 -5.16 0.39 6.56
CA SER A 713 -5.23 -0.41 7.77
C SER A 713 -6.15 0.16 8.84
N LEU A 714 -6.43 1.46 8.80
CA LEU A 714 -7.41 2.10 9.68
C LEU A 714 -8.85 1.66 9.36
N GLU A 715 -9.09 0.95 8.26
CA GLU A 715 -10.36 0.25 8.05
C GLU A 715 -10.57 -0.94 8.98
N VAL A 716 -9.49 -1.44 9.59
CA VAL A 716 -9.52 -2.48 10.63
C VAL A 716 -9.31 -1.83 11.99
N GLY A 717 -8.23 -1.04 12.14
CA GLY A 717 -7.91 -0.41 13.39
C GLY A 717 -6.49 0.14 13.47
N VAL A 718 -6.14 0.67 14.64
CA VAL A 718 -4.87 1.36 14.90
C VAL A 718 -4.55 1.34 16.39
N ARG A 719 -3.27 1.55 16.73
CA ARG A 719 -2.85 2.02 18.05
C ARG A 719 -2.31 3.43 17.92
N LEU A 720 -2.92 4.38 18.62
CA LEU A 720 -2.44 5.75 18.70
C LEU A 720 -1.62 5.94 19.97
N ASP A 721 -0.39 6.39 19.82
CA ASP A 721 0.50 6.71 20.94
C ASP A 721 0.34 8.21 21.24
N ILE A 722 -0.32 8.53 22.35
CA ILE A 722 -0.82 9.85 22.69
C ILE A 722 -0.07 10.42 23.89
N GLY A 723 0.48 11.62 23.70
CA GLY A 723 1.09 12.40 24.77
C GLY A 723 0.16 13.52 25.27
N VAL A 724 0.48 14.04 26.44
CA VAL A 724 -0.12 15.26 27.00
C VAL A 724 0.93 16.37 26.95
N ALA A 725 0.54 17.59 26.58
CA ALA A 725 1.43 18.74 26.58
C ALA A 725 0.81 19.94 27.29
N ASN A 726 1.68 20.80 27.84
CA ASN A 726 1.30 22.12 28.33
C ASN A 726 1.25 23.09 27.14
N THR A 727 0.08 23.64 26.84
CA THR A 727 -0.05 24.67 25.81
C THR A 727 0.43 26.03 26.34
N ARG A 728 0.69 26.98 25.43
CA ARG A 728 1.12 28.35 25.77
C ARG A 728 0.12 29.11 26.64
N THR A 729 -1.15 28.70 26.65
CA THR A 729 -2.22 29.26 27.47
C THR A 729 -2.37 28.53 28.82
N ALA A 730 -1.37 27.72 29.22
CA ALA A 730 -1.36 26.86 30.39
C ALA A 730 -2.46 25.77 30.43
N LYS A 731 -3.24 25.59 29.36
CA LYS A 731 -4.18 24.47 29.22
C LYS A 731 -3.44 23.19 28.81
N LYS A 732 -3.86 22.05 29.34
CA LYS A 732 -3.37 20.74 28.91
C LYS A 732 -4.02 20.37 27.56
N ALA A 733 -3.25 19.77 26.67
CA ALA A 733 -3.76 19.28 25.39
C ALA A 733 -3.17 17.92 25.05
N PHE A 734 -3.99 17.05 24.46
CA PHE A 734 -3.53 15.80 23.89
C PHE A 734 -2.90 16.03 22.51
N PHE A 735 -1.95 15.18 22.15
CA PHE A 735 -1.45 15.06 20.78
C PHE A 735 -1.07 13.62 20.48
N VAL A 736 -1.27 13.20 19.24
CA VAL A 736 -0.71 11.93 18.76
C VAL A 736 0.78 12.12 18.45
N ASN A 737 1.61 11.30 19.08
CA ASN A 737 3.06 11.21 18.84
C ASN A 737 3.35 10.23 17.70
N GLU A 738 2.68 9.07 17.68
CA GLU A 738 2.89 8.01 16.69
C GLU A 738 1.58 7.31 16.31
N ILE A 739 1.47 6.90 15.03
CA ILE A 739 0.38 6.09 14.50
C ILE A 739 0.94 4.69 14.22
N THR A 740 0.67 3.72 15.09
CA THR A 740 1.11 2.34 14.87
C THR A 740 -0.03 1.54 14.24
N ARG A 741 0.20 0.94 13.07
CA ARG A 741 -0.85 0.15 12.40
C ARG A 741 -1.15 -1.12 13.19
N TRP A 742 -2.39 -1.60 13.15
CA TRP A 742 -2.82 -2.74 13.96
C TRP A 742 -2.01 -4.02 13.68
N TYR A 743 -1.57 -4.22 12.43
CA TYR A 743 -0.78 -5.39 12.03
C TYR A 743 0.70 -5.30 12.47
N GLY A 744 1.14 -4.11 12.90
CA GLY A 744 2.49 -3.80 13.36
C GLY A 744 2.57 -3.50 14.86
N ALA A 745 1.43 -3.48 15.56
CA ALA A 745 1.36 -3.02 16.93
C ALA A 745 1.65 -4.14 17.94
N HIS A 746 2.45 -3.82 18.94
CA HIS A 746 2.46 -4.54 20.21
C HIS A 746 1.15 -4.26 20.94
N TYR A 747 0.40 -5.31 21.29
CA TYR A 747 -0.93 -5.18 21.92
C TYR A 747 -0.84 -5.08 23.44
N PHE A 748 0.25 -5.58 24.04
CA PHE A 748 0.43 -5.60 25.49
C PHE A 748 -0.70 -6.31 26.23
N SER A 749 -1.42 -7.22 25.57
CA SER A 749 -2.61 -7.86 26.13
C SER A 749 -2.31 -8.52 27.48
N TYR A 750 -1.10 -9.07 27.65
CA TYR A 750 -0.64 -9.60 28.92
C TYR A 750 -0.75 -8.62 30.09
N HIS A 751 -0.48 -7.34 29.86
CA HIS A 751 -0.40 -6.32 30.90
C HIS A 751 -1.69 -5.50 31.09
N ILE A 752 -2.59 -5.49 30.10
CA ILE A 752 -3.71 -4.53 30.08
C ILE A 752 -5.08 -5.17 29.83
N CYS A 753 -5.14 -6.46 29.52
CA CYS A 753 -6.39 -7.16 29.31
C CYS A 753 -6.74 -8.04 30.52
N ALA A 754 -8.03 -8.11 30.83
CA ALA A 754 -8.57 -9.13 31.71
C ALA A 754 -8.51 -10.52 31.06
N GLU A 755 -8.58 -11.58 31.86
CA GLU A 755 -8.72 -12.94 31.31
C GLU A 755 -10.08 -13.10 30.58
N PRO A 756 -10.11 -13.82 29.44
CA PRO A 756 -8.96 -14.33 28.68
C PRO A 756 -8.28 -13.17 27.95
N LYS A 757 -6.95 -13.00 28.05
CA LYS A 757 -6.20 -11.81 27.55
C LYS A 757 -6.15 -11.64 26.01
N THR A 758 -7.28 -11.81 25.31
CA THR A 758 -7.43 -11.89 23.86
C THR A 758 -8.28 -10.77 23.27
N GLN A 759 -8.85 -9.87 24.08
CA GLN A 759 -9.82 -8.85 23.69
C GLN A 759 -9.34 -7.98 22.53
N ILE A 760 -8.09 -7.46 22.60
CA ILE A 760 -7.51 -6.66 21.52
C ILE A 760 -7.32 -7.48 20.24
N CYS A 761 -6.85 -8.73 20.36
CA CYS A 761 -6.70 -9.65 19.22
C CYS A 761 -8.05 -9.92 18.56
N LYS A 762 -9.09 -10.19 19.34
CA LYS A 762 -10.46 -10.45 18.85
C LYS A 762 -11.07 -9.23 18.18
N ALA A 763 -10.85 -8.04 18.73
CA ALA A 763 -11.37 -6.81 18.15
C ALA A 763 -10.77 -6.54 16.75
N PHE A 764 -9.44 -6.63 16.61
CA PHE A 764 -8.80 -6.47 15.30
C PHE A 764 -9.11 -7.61 14.34
N ALA A 765 -9.13 -8.86 14.82
CA ALA A 765 -9.50 -10.02 14.02
C ALA A 765 -10.94 -9.91 13.49
N GLY A 766 -11.89 -9.49 14.33
CA GLY A 766 -13.27 -9.24 13.94
C GLY A 766 -13.36 -8.15 12.88
N ALA A 767 -12.78 -6.99 13.13
CA ALA A 767 -12.74 -5.89 12.16
C ALA A 767 -12.11 -6.31 10.83
N PHE A 768 -11.02 -7.08 10.85
CA PHE A 768 -10.35 -7.56 9.65
C PHE A 768 -11.16 -8.62 8.91
N ALA A 769 -11.76 -9.58 9.62
CA ALA A 769 -12.68 -10.56 9.06
C ALA A 769 -13.83 -9.87 8.31
N MET A 770 -14.36 -8.77 8.85
CA MET A 770 -15.38 -7.98 8.16
C MET A 770 -14.87 -7.31 6.88
N VAL A 771 -13.64 -6.77 6.89
CA VAL A 771 -13.01 -6.17 5.70
C VAL A 771 -12.82 -7.21 4.59
N ILE A 772 -12.37 -8.41 4.92
CA ILE A 772 -12.12 -9.47 3.92
C ILE A 772 -13.42 -10.16 3.46
N ASN A 773 -14.39 -10.36 4.35
CA ASN A 773 -15.67 -11.03 4.03
C ASN A 773 -16.58 -10.18 3.13
N SER A 774 -16.54 -8.85 3.29
CA SER A 774 -17.41 -7.94 2.53
C SER A 774 -17.07 -7.88 1.03
N GLY A 775 -15.99 -8.51 0.57
CA GLY A 775 -15.51 -8.40 -0.81
C GLY A 775 -15.06 -6.98 -1.20
N THR A 776 -15.29 -5.99 -0.33
CA THR A 776 -14.79 -4.61 -0.43
C THR A 776 -13.33 -4.56 -0.01
N GLY A 777 -12.50 -5.34 -0.68
CA GLY A 777 -11.08 -5.04 -0.75
C GLY A 777 -10.93 -3.83 -1.69
N TYR A 778 -11.11 -2.62 -1.14
CA TYR A 778 -10.91 -1.35 -1.87
C TYR A 778 -9.54 -1.26 -2.52
#